data_AF-A0A2H1V5Z2-F1
#
_entry.id   AF-A0A2H1V5Z2-F1
#
_cell.length_a   1.000
_cell.length_b   1.000
_cell.length_c   1.000
_cell.angle_alpha   90.00
_cell.angle_beta   90.00
_cell.angle_gamma   90.00
#
_symmetry.space_group_name_H-M   'P 1'
#
loop_
_entity.id
_entity.type
_entity.pdbx_description
1 polymer ?
#
loop_
_entity_poly.entity_id
_entity_poly.type
_entity_poly.pdbx_seq_one_letter_code
_entity_poly.pdbx_strand_id
1 'polypeptide(L)'
;MLPWIQHRWTGLCLLVAALATLMLFLYGFFPLKYHSGRMSHMDDLPNFIEGVSIDGQQVYSSGENSVVLMVIDGLRYDFVTEEYMPYTGQLLKNKSACIYVSVAEPPTVTMPRIKSPERKKEKAQWRRTINFWRDIFASKHSVGRPPARWSNDICKAMMTGSVSTFADVALNFGAPAVRGDSVLRVANARGRRTVMYGDDTWLRLFPGLWSEYDGTTSFYVTDYTEVDNNVTRHLDKVLTPGENKKPTFDFLVLHYLGLDHIGHLEGARSPKIKPKLREMDEIVKKIFTAMQTWDRTGVLIVCGDHGMRDAGGHGGATPSEVLVPLVLARSSDFECPHPLGPGPTVAQVDVAPSVAWLLGAPPPGDSGGRLLPALLPQDPRQHLYLLHVLSSHAVKQDIPTNTEFYKQFQRAEQQFAHYLATGQQSAAKIAKEFYEESLAKMSEYLTQTKTEFDLFAIGVAIVLLYAIAISLLLVTLYSLQPDTRRKTSITSRSHQRSSIGSMIAFLVIFCICSAILITSCFITETKSQLCNFESFWVLGLFAASSMFTITYFLIKTGIERIKDLSLLNELNAIDMLLIGATLFHCWSFFGTSFIEEEHMTWYFFWNTLMFFVLVRTVVILLMYLSKKLTGATEVQEKPELQQRMSAVGVGILPKWVLLIALHRYLRTMNQTGDRWLFLPDTADWLNAPENVFYLQAHLVVGTIGTLVICLRNLRFLNNVKHIQSMLTIAAVVCVLCYRIASNTLETPIDDIKTWDPVKIVDVFWAILIAQFLLEIVSYIGILKSCGLQPTRNNQSANKFEYSKPKAKSEDYFYDNLMEEPWNVEEVKLNLVRGLSHLMLNDLMLIVCLLMRPHNVVMVPSVFVTCVLTSQCMDHKLLDSKSGKKTEVADILSRTLVHMWIGILFFFYQGNSNSLSSVDLGSGYVGLREYCPVRVALRMGLHAYAGPAIAGAALFATIARHSETWDTYLQAIWRSTNILAAHRVYCVVVYCVIATIFRDHLFVWSVFSPKLLYDFVATIFSLQALATIAQLQFLAHTTNYLARIFTYKSRL
;
A
#
# COMPACT_ATOMS: atom_id res chain seq x y z
N MET A 1 -35.30 -13.94 4.97
CA MET A 1 -34.23 -12.95 4.76
C MET A 1 -34.42 -11.61 5.50
N LEU A 2 -35.60 -11.30 6.08
CA LEU A 2 -35.76 -10.13 6.96
C LEU A 2 -34.76 -10.07 8.15
N PRO A 3 -34.38 -11.19 8.79
CA PRO A 3 -33.34 -11.16 9.83
C PRO A 3 -31.99 -10.66 9.32
N TRP A 4 -31.67 -10.87 8.04
CA TRP A 4 -30.40 -10.44 7.45
C TRP A 4 -30.38 -8.92 7.23
N ILE A 5 -31.41 -8.30 6.67
CA ILE A 5 -31.42 -6.83 6.50
C ILE A 5 -31.46 -6.08 7.85
N GLN A 6 -31.98 -6.73 8.90
CA GLN A 6 -32.07 -6.18 10.26
C GLN A 6 -30.82 -6.46 11.10
N HIS A 7 -29.94 -7.37 10.65
CA HIS A 7 -28.78 -7.72 11.43
C HIS A 7 -27.74 -6.59 11.38
N ARG A 8 -27.32 -6.14 12.56
CA ARG A 8 -26.41 -4.99 12.75
C ARG A 8 -25.07 -5.12 12.03
N TRP A 9 -24.63 -6.34 11.75
CA TRP A 9 -23.35 -6.61 11.07
C TRP A 9 -23.49 -6.96 9.59
N THR A 10 -24.68 -6.80 9.00
CA THR A 10 -24.87 -7.11 7.58
C THR A 10 -24.01 -6.24 6.67
N GLY A 11 -23.83 -4.96 7.00
CA GLY A 11 -22.88 -4.08 6.29
C GLY A 11 -21.44 -4.60 6.35
N LEU A 12 -21.02 -5.12 7.52
CA LEU A 12 -19.69 -5.73 7.70
C LEU A 12 -19.54 -7.01 6.88
N CYS A 13 -20.55 -7.89 6.88
CA CYS A 13 -20.53 -9.12 6.06
C CYS A 13 -20.49 -8.80 4.56
N LEU A 14 -21.20 -7.78 4.11
CA LEU A 14 -21.16 -7.32 2.72
C LEU A 14 -19.80 -6.69 2.36
N LEU A 15 -19.14 -6.02 3.31
CA LEU A 15 -17.77 -5.53 3.11
C LEU A 15 -16.76 -6.69 2.99
N VAL A 16 -16.90 -7.76 3.79
CA VAL A 16 -16.10 -9.00 3.63
C VAL A 16 -16.33 -9.61 2.24
N ALA A 17 -17.58 -9.69 1.81
CA ALA A 17 -17.91 -10.18 0.47
C ALA A 17 -17.30 -9.30 -0.63
N ALA A 18 -17.36 -7.97 -0.48
CA ALA A 18 -16.74 -7.04 -1.42
C ALA A 18 -15.22 -7.22 -1.50
N LEU A 19 -14.53 -7.49 -0.38
CA LEU A 19 -13.11 -7.79 -0.37
C LEU A 19 -12.79 -9.08 -1.14
N ALA A 20 -13.59 -10.14 -0.95
CA ALA A 20 -13.42 -11.38 -1.70
C ALA A 20 -13.65 -11.18 -3.20
N THR A 21 -14.65 -10.40 -3.59
CA THR A 21 -14.91 -10.06 -5.00
C THR A 21 -13.80 -9.16 -5.56
N LEU A 22 -13.26 -8.22 -4.77
CA LEU A 22 -12.12 -7.41 -5.17
C LEU A 22 -10.88 -8.28 -5.39
N MET A 23 -10.63 -9.30 -4.57
CA MET A 23 -9.55 -10.26 -4.84
C MET A 23 -9.72 -10.97 -6.19
N LEU A 24 -10.96 -11.31 -6.56
CA LEU A 24 -11.24 -11.88 -7.88
C LEU A 24 -10.99 -10.86 -9.01
N PHE A 25 -11.35 -9.58 -8.81
CA PHE A 25 -11.02 -8.52 -9.75
C PHE A 25 -9.51 -8.39 -9.92
N LEU A 26 -8.75 -8.32 -8.81
CA LEU A 26 -7.29 -8.19 -8.83
C LEU A 26 -6.63 -9.40 -9.50
N TYR A 27 -7.15 -10.61 -9.28
CA TYR A 27 -6.70 -11.81 -9.96
C TYR A 27 -6.82 -11.68 -11.49
N GLY A 28 -7.94 -11.15 -11.99
CA GLY A 28 -8.12 -10.96 -13.43
C GLY A 28 -7.40 -9.74 -13.99
N PHE A 29 -7.24 -8.69 -13.17
CA PHE A 29 -6.63 -7.41 -13.56
C PHE A 29 -5.10 -7.44 -13.55
N PHE A 30 -4.48 -8.28 -12.71
CA PHE A 30 -3.02 -8.39 -12.63
C PHE A 30 -2.55 -9.66 -13.35
N PRO A 31 -2.04 -9.54 -14.60
CA PRO A 31 -1.63 -10.69 -15.39
C PRO A 31 -0.40 -11.37 -14.76
N LEU A 32 -0.58 -12.63 -14.38
CA LEU A 32 0.50 -13.48 -13.89
C LEU A 32 1.29 -14.04 -15.07
N LYS A 33 2.60 -13.75 -15.12
CA LYS A 33 3.46 -14.24 -16.20
C LYS A 33 3.75 -15.73 -16.01
N TYR A 34 3.13 -16.57 -16.83
CA TYR A 34 3.56 -17.95 -16.99
C TYR A 34 4.86 -17.94 -17.81
N HIS A 35 5.98 -18.32 -17.20
CA HIS A 35 7.21 -18.57 -17.95
C HIS A 35 6.94 -19.74 -18.87
N SER A 36 7.33 -19.65 -20.14
CA SER A 36 7.06 -20.71 -21.13
C SER A 36 7.74 -22.04 -20.76
N GLY A 37 8.70 -21.98 -19.82
CA GLY A 37 9.52 -23.11 -19.41
C GLY A 37 10.57 -23.49 -20.46
N ARG A 38 10.68 -22.72 -21.55
CA ARG A 38 11.68 -22.94 -22.60
C ARG A 38 13.07 -22.67 -22.05
N MET A 39 13.96 -23.61 -22.28
CA MET A 39 15.39 -23.50 -22.00
C MET A 39 16.14 -23.49 -23.32
N SER A 40 17.10 -22.58 -23.47
CA SER A 40 17.89 -22.43 -24.68
C SER A 40 19.20 -23.22 -24.60
N HIS A 41 19.56 -23.84 -25.72
CA HIS A 41 20.75 -24.65 -25.90
C HIS A 41 21.56 -24.17 -27.12
N MET A 42 22.86 -24.47 -27.16
CA MET A 42 23.70 -24.11 -28.31
C MET A 42 23.24 -24.79 -29.60
N ASP A 43 22.56 -25.92 -29.50
CA ASP A 43 21.98 -26.64 -30.64
C ASP A 43 20.77 -25.92 -31.25
N ASP A 44 20.21 -24.92 -30.56
CA ASP A 44 19.13 -24.08 -31.08
C ASP A 44 19.62 -23.03 -32.10
N LEU A 45 20.94 -22.85 -32.23
CA LEU A 45 21.55 -21.92 -33.17
C LEU A 45 21.37 -22.42 -34.62
N PRO A 46 20.90 -21.57 -35.54
CA PRO A 46 20.63 -21.97 -36.91
C PRO A 46 21.93 -22.27 -37.67
N ASN A 47 21.99 -23.45 -38.29
CA ASN A 47 23.09 -23.86 -39.19
C ASN A 47 22.73 -23.71 -40.68
N PHE A 48 21.53 -23.22 -40.95
CA PHE A 48 21.04 -22.94 -42.29
C PHE A 48 20.22 -21.66 -42.28
N ILE A 49 20.39 -20.81 -43.31
CA ILE A 49 19.58 -19.61 -43.56
C ILE A 49 19.01 -19.75 -44.97
N GLU A 50 17.69 -19.93 -45.10
CA GLU A 50 17.01 -20.21 -46.39
C GLU A 50 17.73 -21.28 -47.25
N GLY A 51 18.16 -22.37 -46.62
CA GLY A 51 18.85 -23.49 -47.27
C GLY A 51 20.35 -23.30 -47.52
N VAL A 52 20.93 -22.13 -47.22
CA VAL A 52 22.39 -21.88 -47.27
C VAL A 52 23.04 -22.31 -45.96
N SER A 53 24.02 -23.21 -46.01
CA SER A 53 24.72 -23.70 -44.81
C SER A 53 25.65 -22.65 -44.21
N ILE A 54 25.62 -22.54 -42.89
CA ILE A 54 26.51 -21.70 -42.08
C ILE A 54 26.89 -22.46 -40.81
N ASP A 55 28.16 -22.42 -40.42
CA ASP A 55 28.58 -22.97 -39.12
C ASP A 55 28.14 -22.00 -38.02
N GLY A 56 27.00 -22.30 -37.40
CA GLY A 56 26.40 -21.44 -36.39
C GLY A 56 27.27 -21.29 -35.15
N GLN A 57 27.93 -22.37 -34.71
CA GLN A 57 28.77 -22.33 -33.52
C GLN A 57 30.04 -21.52 -33.74
N GLN A 58 30.64 -21.63 -34.93
CA GLN A 58 31.82 -20.85 -35.28
C GLN A 58 31.48 -19.36 -35.40
N VAL A 59 30.40 -19.02 -36.12
CA VAL A 59 30.04 -17.62 -36.38
C VAL A 59 29.49 -16.94 -35.12
N TYR A 60 28.77 -17.65 -34.24
CA TYR A 60 28.24 -17.08 -33.01
C TYR A 60 29.31 -16.73 -31.96
N SER A 61 30.55 -17.20 -32.11
CA SER A 61 31.60 -17.05 -31.09
C SER A 61 31.98 -15.59 -30.82
N SER A 62 31.94 -15.17 -29.55
CA SER A 62 32.39 -13.85 -29.08
C SER A 62 33.86 -13.81 -28.64
N GLY A 63 34.59 -14.93 -28.78
CA GLY A 63 35.95 -15.09 -28.24
C GLY A 63 35.98 -15.42 -26.74
N GLU A 64 37.16 -15.31 -26.12
CA GLU A 64 37.31 -15.48 -24.67
C GLU A 64 37.12 -14.13 -23.95
N ASN A 65 35.99 -13.98 -23.27
CA ASN A 65 35.66 -12.78 -22.49
C ASN A 65 35.53 -13.12 -20.99
N SER A 66 35.85 -12.13 -20.15
CA SER A 66 35.45 -12.11 -18.74
C SER A 66 34.58 -10.88 -18.50
N VAL A 67 33.36 -11.10 -18.05
CA VAL A 67 32.33 -10.05 -17.93
C VAL A 67 32.13 -9.68 -16.47
N VAL A 68 32.16 -8.39 -16.16
CA VAL A 68 31.82 -7.80 -14.85
C VAL A 68 30.57 -6.95 -15.00
N LEU A 69 29.50 -7.33 -14.30
CA LEU A 69 28.29 -6.53 -14.17
C LEU A 69 28.27 -5.87 -12.79
N MET A 70 28.45 -4.56 -12.74
CA MET A 70 28.37 -3.74 -11.54
C MET A 70 27.04 -2.98 -11.52
N VAL A 71 26.14 -3.41 -10.64
CA VAL A 71 24.87 -2.74 -10.38
C VAL A 71 25.06 -1.83 -9.17
N ILE A 72 24.76 -0.54 -9.34
CA ILE A 72 24.75 0.46 -8.26
C ILE A 72 23.28 0.83 -8.03
N ASP A 73 22.73 0.36 -6.91
CA ASP A 73 21.32 0.54 -6.55
C ASP A 73 20.98 2.05 -6.45
N GLY A 74 19.90 2.48 -7.09
CA GLY A 74 19.46 3.89 -7.09
C GLY A 74 20.32 4.85 -7.94
N LEU A 75 21.18 4.34 -8.84
CA LEU A 75 22.03 5.18 -9.70
C LEU A 75 21.23 5.86 -10.81
N ARG A 76 20.99 7.17 -10.65
CA ARG A 76 20.36 8.01 -11.67
C ARG A 76 21.27 8.28 -12.85
N TYR A 77 20.67 8.46 -14.03
CA TYR A 77 21.40 8.79 -15.25
C TYR A 77 22.25 10.08 -15.13
N ASP A 78 21.72 11.11 -14.45
CA ASP A 78 22.38 12.41 -14.28
C ASP A 78 23.54 12.41 -13.26
N PHE A 79 23.79 11.29 -12.58
CA PHE A 79 24.93 11.12 -11.67
C PHE A 79 26.22 10.73 -12.38
N VAL A 80 26.18 10.22 -13.62
CA VAL A 80 27.38 9.79 -14.34
C VAL A 80 27.96 10.96 -15.13
N THR A 81 28.68 11.84 -14.42
CA THR A 81 29.35 13.02 -14.99
C THR A 81 30.75 13.18 -14.42
N GLU A 82 31.60 14.00 -15.05
CA GLU A 82 32.95 14.31 -14.54
C GLU A 82 32.93 14.92 -13.12
N GLU A 83 31.81 15.53 -12.70
CA GLU A 83 31.69 16.15 -11.37
C GLU A 83 31.52 15.10 -10.25
N TYR A 84 30.66 14.11 -10.49
CA TYR A 84 30.28 13.11 -9.49
C TYR A 84 31.10 11.82 -9.61
N MET A 85 31.42 11.40 -10.84
CA MET A 85 32.18 10.20 -11.19
C MET A 85 33.32 10.56 -12.16
N PRO A 86 34.39 11.23 -11.67
CA PRO A 86 35.44 11.80 -12.51
C PRO A 86 36.15 10.80 -13.43
N TYR A 87 36.48 9.60 -12.95
CA TYR A 87 37.16 8.58 -13.75
C TYR A 87 36.25 8.03 -14.84
N THR A 88 35.02 7.65 -14.48
CA THR A 88 34.01 7.17 -15.45
C THR A 88 33.70 8.24 -16.48
N GLY A 89 33.53 9.50 -16.06
CA GLY A 89 33.34 10.65 -16.96
C GLY A 89 34.50 10.83 -17.95
N GLN A 90 35.75 10.63 -17.52
CA GLN A 90 36.92 10.67 -18.40
C GLN A 90 36.94 9.51 -19.42
N LEU A 91 36.59 8.29 -19.00
CA LEU A 91 36.47 7.15 -19.92
C LEU A 91 35.46 7.42 -21.04
N LEU A 92 34.32 8.03 -20.70
CA LEU A 92 33.28 8.42 -21.67
C LEU A 92 33.79 9.49 -22.63
N LYS A 93 34.47 10.52 -22.11
CA LYS A 93 35.03 11.61 -22.93
C LYS A 93 36.11 11.14 -23.89
N ASN A 94 36.93 10.18 -23.47
CA ASN A 94 37.98 9.57 -24.29
C ASN A 94 37.45 8.47 -25.22
N LYS A 95 36.13 8.21 -25.21
CA LYS A 95 35.46 7.11 -25.93
C LYS A 95 35.96 5.70 -25.56
N SER A 96 36.69 5.55 -24.46
CA SER A 96 37.10 4.24 -23.91
C SER A 96 35.95 3.52 -23.21
N ALA A 97 34.81 4.20 -23.03
CA ALA A 97 33.55 3.64 -22.60
C ALA A 97 32.39 4.26 -23.40
N CYS A 98 31.29 3.52 -23.52
CA CYS A 98 30.00 4.03 -24.02
C CYS A 98 29.04 4.22 -22.87
N ILE A 99 28.19 5.25 -22.93
CA ILE A 99 27.03 5.41 -22.05
C ILE A 99 25.76 5.29 -22.87
N TYR A 100 24.76 4.61 -22.32
CA TYR A 100 23.41 4.53 -22.86
C TYR A 100 22.41 5.08 -21.84
N VAL A 101 21.33 5.66 -22.34
CA VAL A 101 20.14 5.95 -21.52
C VAL A 101 19.34 4.65 -21.42
N SER A 102 19.29 4.04 -20.25
CA SER A 102 18.43 2.89 -19.99
C SER A 102 17.17 3.33 -19.27
N VAL A 103 16.01 2.89 -19.75
CA VAL A 103 14.72 3.18 -19.11
C VAL A 103 14.32 1.97 -18.25
N ALA A 104 14.36 2.14 -16.93
CA ALA A 104 13.84 1.19 -15.97
C ALA A 104 12.30 1.20 -16.00
N GLU A 105 11.69 0.03 -16.11
CA GLU A 105 10.24 -0.07 -16.27
C GLU A 105 9.51 0.12 -14.93
N PRO A 106 8.47 0.98 -14.85
CA PRO A 106 7.66 1.12 -13.66
C PRO A 106 6.85 -0.16 -13.35
N PRO A 107 6.64 -0.49 -12.06
CA PRO A 107 7.12 0.23 -10.89
C PRO A 107 8.61 -0.06 -10.62
N THR A 108 9.42 0.99 -10.55
CA THR A 108 10.86 0.94 -10.33
C THR A 108 11.19 0.69 -8.85
N VAL A 109 10.75 -0.43 -8.27
CA VAL A 109 10.90 -0.70 -6.82
C VAL A 109 12.00 -1.70 -6.51
N THR A 110 13.06 -1.25 -5.84
CA THR A 110 13.90 -2.08 -4.96
C THR A 110 13.59 -1.74 -3.52
N MET A 111 12.98 -2.65 -2.73
CA MET A 111 12.62 -2.29 -1.35
C MET A 111 13.84 -2.39 -0.44
N PRO A 112 14.35 -1.28 0.13
CA PRO A 112 15.46 -1.34 1.03
C PRO A 112 14.98 -1.85 2.39
N ARG A 113 15.88 -2.47 3.14
CA ARG A 113 15.54 -3.38 4.23
C ARG A 113 16.17 -2.74 5.52
N ILE A 114 15.53 -2.78 6.70
CA ILE A 114 16.04 -2.18 7.99
C ILE A 114 16.05 -3.22 9.13
N LYS A 115 17.18 -3.46 9.81
CA LYS A 115 17.45 -4.59 10.72
C LYS A 115 17.84 -3.99 12.05
N SER A 116 17.59 -4.75 13.10
CA SER A 116 18.37 -4.65 14.32
C SER A 116 18.86 -6.05 14.72
N PRO A 117 19.88 -6.15 15.57
CA PRO A 117 20.81 -7.27 15.56
C PRO A 117 20.27 -8.53 16.24
N GLU A 118 20.91 -9.65 15.86
CA GLU A 118 20.85 -11.00 16.44
C GLU A 118 19.71 -11.93 16.01
N ARG A 119 20.11 -13.15 15.59
CA ARG A 119 19.24 -14.21 15.09
C ARG A 119 19.70 -15.55 15.62
N LYS A 120 18.79 -16.35 16.18
CA LYS A 120 18.78 -17.83 16.05
C LYS A 120 17.46 -18.43 16.60
N LYS A 121 16.86 -19.30 15.78
CA LYS A 121 15.81 -20.31 16.04
C LYS A 121 14.34 -19.85 16.06
N GLU A 122 13.59 -20.17 14.99
CA GLU A 122 12.50 -21.17 15.03
C GLU A 122 11.79 -21.31 13.65
N LYS A 123 11.96 -22.47 13.01
CA LYS A 123 11.52 -22.76 11.62
C LYS A 123 10.15 -23.45 11.50
N ALA A 124 9.42 -23.74 12.58
CA ALA A 124 8.30 -24.68 12.53
C ALA A 124 6.91 -24.05 12.25
N GLN A 125 6.58 -22.89 12.83
CA GLN A 125 5.20 -22.33 12.76
C GLN A 125 4.86 -21.62 11.43
N TRP A 126 5.87 -21.31 10.61
CA TRP A 126 5.81 -20.51 9.37
C TRP A 126 5.16 -21.15 8.10
N ARG A 127 4.59 -22.38 8.08
CA ARG A 127 4.08 -23.06 6.80
C ARG A 127 2.69 -22.53 6.54
N ARG A 128 1.92 -22.29 7.59
CA ARG A 128 0.47 -22.19 7.46
C ARG A 128 0.03 -20.81 6.97
N THR A 129 0.74 -19.74 7.36
CA THR A 129 0.34 -18.36 7.07
C THR A 129 0.84 -17.84 5.72
N ILE A 130 1.98 -18.34 5.22
CA ILE A 130 2.51 -17.95 3.90
C ILE A 130 1.77 -18.67 2.78
N ASN A 131 1.32 -19.90 3.03
CA ASN A 131 0.39 -20.60 2.15
C ASN A 131 -0.91 -19.80 1.96
N PHE A 132 -1.38 -19.03 2.96
CA PHE A 132 -2.62 -18.24 2.81
C PHE A 132 -2.53 -17.16 1.71
N TRP A 133 -1.47 -16.35 1.64
CA TRP A 133 -1.33 -15.30 0.61
C TRP A 133 -0.87 -15.85 -0.74
N ARG A 134 -0.02 -16.88 -0.74
CA ARG A 134 0.43 -17.54 -1.97
C ARG A 134 -0.68 -18.39 -2.61
N ASP A 135 -1.48 -19.11 -1.82
CA ASP A 135 -2.55 -19.96 -2.34
C ASP A 135 -3.79 -19.13 -2.77
N ILE A 136 -3.89 -17.85 -2.37
CA ILE A 136 -4.88 -16.89 -2.90
C ILE A 136 -4.51 -16.42 -4.33
N PHE A 137 -3.22 -16.32 -4.66
CA PHE A 137 -2.74 -15.76 -5.93
C PHE A 137 -2.02 -16.75 -6.86
N ALA A 138 -1.65 -17.95 -6.42
CA ALA A 138 -0.93 -18.94 -7.23
C ALA A 138 -1.59 -20.33 -7.20
N SER A 139 -1.90 -20.87 -8.38
CA SER A 139 -2.36 -22.26 -8.55
C SER A 139 -1.21 -23.27 -8.38
N LYS A 140 -1.54 -24.50 -7.95
CA LYS A 140 -0.65 -25.55 -7.41
C LYS A 140 0.49 -26.01 -8.35
N HIS A 141 1.72 -26.04 -7.80
CA HIS A 141 2.51 -27.26 -7.50
C HIS A 141 3.91 -26.87 -7.00
N SER A 142 4.22 -27.14 -5.72
CA SER A 142 5.53 -27.61 -5.20
C SER A 142 5.67 -27.38 -3.69
N VAL A 143 6.14 -28.42 -2.99
CA VAL A 143 6.38 -28.49 -1.54
C VAL A 143 7.80 -28.00 -1.22
N GLY A 144 7.95 -27.01 -0.33
CA GLY A 144 9.24 -26.49 0.20
C GLY A 144 9.12 -25.07 0.81
N ARG A 145 9.87 -24.69 1.87
CA ARG A 145 9.64 -23.47 2.72
C ARG A 145 10.96 -22.67 3.06
N PRO A 146 10.96 -21.39 3.54
CA PRO A 146 11.57 -20.18 2.92
C PRO A 146 12.38 -19.30 3.96
N PRO A 147 12.68 -17.96 3.79
CA PRO A 147 11.69 -16.85 3.94
C PRO A 147 11.88 -15.61 3.02
N ALA A 148 10.81 -14.83 2.87
CA ALA A 148 10.65 -13.60 2.05
C ALA A 148 11.72 -12.52 2.25
N ARG A 149 12.02 -11.73 1.18
CA ARG A 149 12.49 -10.31 1.15
C ARG A 149 13.32 -9.90 -0.13
N TRP A 150 13.49 -8.59 -0.44
CA TRP A 150 13.19 -7.88 -1.71
C TRP A 150 14.33 -7.15 -2.48
N SER A 151 14.40 -7.35 -3.81
CA SER A 151 15.06 -6.56 -4.90
C SER A 151 14.95 -7.37 -6.22
N ASN A 152 13.73 -7.69 -6.66
CA ASN A 152 13.54 -8.93 -7.46
C ASN A 152 13.38 -8.72 -8.96
N ASP A 153 12.66 -7.69 -9.38
CA ASP A 153 12.07 -7.66 -10.73
C ASP A 153 13.01 -7.14 -11.81
N ILE A 154 13.86 -6.18 -11.46
CA ILE A 154 14.81 -5.55 -12.39
C ILE A 154 16.04 -6.45 -12.56
N CYS A 155 16.59 -6.99 -11.47
CA CYS A 155 17.65 -8.01 -11.52
C CYS A 155 17.20 -9.26 -12.29
N LYS A 156 15.93 -9.68 -12.13
CA LYS A 156 15.33 -10.75 -12.93
C LYS A 156 15.29 -10.36 -14.41
N ALA A 157 14.77 -9.18 -14.76
CA ALA A 157 14.69 -8.72 -16.15
C ALA A 157 16.07 -8.66 -16.84
N MET A 158 17.11 -8.16 -16.16
CA MET A 158 18.48 -8.12 -16.68
C MET A 158 19.08 -9.51 -16.91
N MET A 159 18.62 -10.56 -16.20
CA MET A 159 19.14 -11.92 -16.30
C MET A 159 18.28 -12.85 -17.16
N THR A 160 16.98 -12.61 -17.29
CA THR A 160 16.07 -13.40 -18.13
C THR A 160 15.86 -12.78 -19.51
N GLY A 161 16.16 -11.49 -19.67
CA GLY A 161 15.88 -10.73 -20.88
C GLY A 161 14.38 -10.50 -21.10
N SER A 162 13.58 -10.61 -20.05
CA SER A 162 12.13 -10.54 -20.15
C SER A 162 11.56 -9.60 -19.10
N VAL A 163 10.67 -8.72 -19.55
CA VAL A 163 10.02 -7.70 -18.72
C VAL A 163 9.19 -8.33 -17.60
N SER A 164 9.32 -7.82 -16.39
CA SER A 164 8.51 -8.23 -15.23
C SER A 164 7.16 -7.53 -15.28
N THR A 165 6.05 -8.26 -15.04
CA THR A 165 4.72 -7.62 -14.98
C THR A 165 4.52 -6.90 -13.64
N PHE A 166 3.58 -5.95 -13.57
CA PHE A 166 3.21 -5.34 -12.28
C PHE A 166 2.76 -6.37 -11.24
N ALA A 167 2.11 -7.46 -11.70
CA ALA A 167 1.74 -8.59 -10.84
C ALA A 167 2.97 -9.33 -10.31
N ASP A 168 3.98 -9.54 -11.15
CA ASP A 168 5.28 -10.06 -10.73
C ASP A 168 5.86 -9.14 -9.66
N VAL A 169 5.81 -7.82 -9.84
CA VAL A 169 6.28 -6.89 -8.80
C VAL A 169 5.50 -7.04 -7.49
N ALA A 170 4.17 -7.08 -7.54
CA ALA A 170 3.29 -7.20 -6.37
C ALA A 170 3.37 -8.58 -5.67
N LEU A 171 3.80 -9.64 -6.35
CA LEU A 171 3.87 -11.01 -5.82
C LEU A 171 5.30 -11.48 -5.55
N ASN A 172 6.28 -10.85 -6.19
CA ASN A 172 7.70 -10.94 -5.84
C ASN A 172 8.00 -10.23 -4.52
N PHE A 173 6.93 -9.87 -3.80
CA PHE A 173 6.89 -9.62 -2.38
C PHE A 173 7.52 -10.75 -1.53
N GLY A 174 7.75 -11.92 -2.13
CA GLY A 174 8.46 -13.05 -1.53
C GLY A 174 9.86 -13.41 -2.06
N ALA A 175 10.39 -12.77 -3.12
CA ALA A 175 11.58 -13.21 -3.87
C ALA A 175 11.56 -14.71 -4.26
N PRO A 176 10.51 -15.20 -4.96
CA PRO A 176 10.50 -16.58 -5.42
C PRO A 176 11.61 -16.82 -6.44
N ALA A 177 12.23 -18.00 -6.39
CA ALA A 177 13.28 -18.39 -7.32
C ALA A 177 12.80 -18.33 -8.77
N VAL A 178 13.63 -17.79 -9.66
CA VAL A 178 13.38 -17.76 -11.10
C VAL A 178 13.45 -19.19 -11.63
N ARG A 179 12.31 -19.70 -12.12
CA ARG A 179 12.21 -21.06 -12.68
C ARG A 179 12.52 -21.12 -14.16
N GLY A 180 12.32 -20.01 -14.88
CA GLY A 180 12.61 -19.92 -16.31
C GLY A 180 14.12 -19.94 -16.61
N ASP A 181 14.42 -19.82 -17.89
CA ASP A 181 15.79 -19.70 -18.36
C ASP A 181 16.39 -18.32 -18.00
N SER A 182 17.71 -18.26 -17.89
CA SER A 182 18.45 -17.04 -17.53
C SER A 182 19.91 -17.13 -17.97
N VAL A 183 20.59 -15.99 -18.03
CA VAL A 183 22.04 -15.89 -18.28
C VAL A 183 22.83 -16.90 -17.45
N LEU A 184 22.51 -17.04 -16.16
CA LEU A 184 23.21 -17.95 -15.26
C LEU A 184 22.99 -19.43 -15.61
N ARG A 185 21.79 -19.79 -16.07
CA ARG A 185 21.46 -21.17 -16.46
C ARG A 185 22.17 -21.54 -17.76
N VAL A 186 22.10 -20.67 -18.78
CA VAL A 186 22.80 -20.92 -20.06
C VAL A 186 24.32 -20.85 -19.91
N ALA A 187 24.85 -20.01 -19.02
CA ALA A 187 26.27 -19.95 -18.69
C ALA A 187 26.75 -21.22 -17.97
N ASN A 188 26.00 -21.71 -16.99
CA ASN A 188 26.34 -22.94 -16.27
C ASN A 188 26.29 -24.18 -17.20
N ALA A 189 25.34 -24.22 -18.14
CA ALA A 189 25.30 -25.26 -19.18
C ALA A 189 26.55 -25.27 -20.09
N ARG A 190 27.25 -24.13 -20.20
CA ARG A 190 28.54 -23.97 -20.90
C ARG A 190 29.75 -24.20 -19.99
N GLY A 191 29.55 -24.56 -18.72
CA GLY A 191 30.62 -24.72 -17.73
C GLY A 191 31.32 -23.42 -17.36
N ARG A 192 30.65 -22.26 -17.51
CA ARG A 192 31.20 -20.95 -17.17
C ARG A 192 31.14 -20.71 -15.67
N ARG A 193 32.24 -20.23 -15.10
CA ARG A 193 32.33 -19.91 -13.67
C ARG A 193 31.70 -18.55 -13.37
N THR A 194 30.60 -18.57 -12.64
CA THR A 194 29.81 -17.40 -12.22
C THR A 194 30.10 -17.04 -10.75
N VAL A 195 30.36 -15.77 -10.48
CA VAL A 195 30.67 -15.24 -9.15
C VAL A 195 29.73 -14.08 -8.82
N MET A 196 29.23 -14.01 -7.58
CA MET A 196 28.36 -12.91 -7.13
C MET A 196 28.77 -12.38 -5.76
N TYR A 197 28.96 -11.06 -5.65
CA TYR A 197 29.11 -10.35 -4.38
C TYR A 197 28.12 -9.19 -4.35
N GLY A 198 27.28 -9.07 -3.34
CA GLY A 198 26.24 -8.03 -3.36
C GLY A 198 25.00 -8.39 -2.56
N ASP A 199 23.86 -7.74 -2.86
CA ASP A 199 22.59 -8.04 -2.20
C ASP A 199 22.22 -9.54 -2.22
N ASP A 200 21.94 -10.11 -1.04
CA ASP A 200 21.52 -11.51 -0.85
C ASP A 200 20.32 -11.98 -1.69
N THR A 201 19.60 -11.05 -2.33
CA THR A 201 18.49 -11.28 -3.25
C THR A 201 18.90 -12.08 -4.49
N TRP A 202 20.08 -11.86 -5.06
CA TRP A 202 20.56 -12.64 -6.21
C TRP A 202 20.68 -14.14 -5.91
N LEU A 203 21.02 -14.49 -4.66
CA LEU A 203 21.12 -15.88 -4.20
C LEU A 203 19.76 -16.55 -4.07
N ARG A 204 18.70 -15.76 -3.83
CA ARG A 204 17.32 -16.24 -3.71
C ARG A 204 16.65 -16.38 -5.07
N LEU A 205 16.90 -15.44 -5.97
CA LEU A 205 16.41 -15.48 -7.35
C LEU A 205 17.02 -16.66 -8.12
N PHE A 206 18.32 -16.92 -7.92
CA PHE A 206 19.08 -17.93 -8.67
C PHE A 206 19.76 -18.96 -7.75
N PRO A 207 18.98 -19.74 -6.97
CA PRO A 207 19.54 -20.66 -5.99
C PRO A 207 20.29 -21.80 -6.69
N GLY A 208 21.55 -22.02 -6.29
CA GLY A 208 22.38 -23.11 -6.81
C GLY A 208 22.98 -22.90 -8.20
N LEU A 209 22.88 -21.69 -8.77
CA LEU A 209 23.46 -21.35 -10.08
C LEU A 209 24.81 -20.59 -9.98
N TRP A 210 25.18 -20.14 -8.79
CA TRP A 210 26.44 -19.45 -8.53
C TRP A 210 27.55 -20.44 -8.17
N SER A 211 28.72 -20.30 -8.81
CA SER A 211 29.89 -21.12 -8.47
C SER A 211 30.55 -20.66 -7.17
N GLU A 212 30.60 -19.35 -6.97
CA GLU A 212 31.10 -18.71 -5.76
C GLU A 212 30.23 -17.50 -5.46
N TYR A 213 29.94 -17.25 -4.19
CA TYR A 213 29.14 -16.09 -3.83
C TYR A 213 29.37 -15.62 -2.41
N ASP A 214 29.08 -14.34 -2.19
CA ASP A 214 28.94 -13.77 -0.86
C ASP A 214 27.83 -12.71 -0.82
N GLY A 215 26.80 -13.00 -0.03
CA GLY A 215 25.60 -12.18 0.06
C GLY A 215 25.64 -11.19 1.21
N THR A 216 25.57 -9.91 0.89
CA THR A 216 25.38 -8.82 1.83
C THR A 216 23.89 -8.67 2.16
N THR A 217 23.56 -8.51 3.43
CA THR A 217 22.17 -8.25 3.82
C THR A 217 21.85 -6.77 3.61
N SER A 218 21.00 -6.44 2.64
CA SER A 218 20.42 -5.10 2.42
C SER A 218 19.49 -4.62 3.53
N PHE A 219 19.43 -5.35 4.64
CA PHE A 219 18.53 -5.07 5.73
C PHE A 219 18.99 -3.95 6.64
N TYR A 220 19.93 -3.06 6.35
CA TYR A 220 20.07 -1.84 7.17
C TYR A 220 20.16 -0.59 6.29
N VAL A 221 19.03 0.11 6.03
CA VAL A 221 19.05 1.38 5.26
C VAL A 221 20.01 2.41 5.86
N THR A 222 20.15 2.45 7.19
CA THR A 222 21.08 3.37 7.88
C THR A 222 22.56 3.03 7.69
N ASP A 223 22.86 1.82 7.23
CA ASP A 223 24.21 1.41 6.86
C ASP A 223 24.37 1.55 5.35
N TYR A 224 25.04 2.62 4.95
CA TYR A 224 25.44 2.88 3.57
C TYR A 224 26.94 2.68 3.34
N THR A 225 27.70 2.18 4.32
CA THR A 225 29.17 2.06 4.23
C THR A 225 29.65 0.63 4.41
N GLU A 226 29.21 -0.06 5.46
CA GLU A 226 29.55 -1.45 5.70
C GLU A 226 28.89 -2.37 4.66
N VAL A 227 27.68 -2.06 4.19
CA VAL A 227 27.05 -2.78 3.05
C VAL A 227 27.93 -2.78 1.80
N ASP A 228 28.55 -1.66 1.43
CA ASP A 228 29.39 -1.56 0.23
C ASP A 228 30.77 -2.18 0.48
N ASN A 229 31.37 -1.96 1.66
CA ASN A 229 32.61 -2.64 2.07
C ASN A 229 32.49 -4.17 2.02
N ASN A 230 31.31 -4.69 2.38
CA ASN A 230 31.02 -6.11 2.33
C ASN A 230 31.01 -6.69 0.90
N VAL A 231 30.65 -5.88 -0.09
CA VAL A 231 30.77 -6.23 -1.52
C VAL A 231 32.23 -6.14 -1.96
N THR A 232 32.94 -5.10 -1.52
CA THR A 232 34.32 -4.83 -1.96
C THR A 232 35.38 -5.75 -1.36
N ARG A 233 35.15 -6.35 -0.18
CA ARG A 233 36.18 -7.11 0.57
C ARG A 233 36.82 -8.29 -0.18
N HIS A 234 36.14 -8.86 -1.17
CA HIS A 234 36.64 -9.97 -1.99
C HIS A 234 37.17 -9.53 -3.35
N LEU A 235 37.00 -8.25 -3.71
CA LEU A 235 37.25 -7.74 -5.04
C LEU A 235 38.74 -7.83 -5.43
N ASP A 236 39.66 -7.51 -4.52
CA ASP A 236 41.11 -7.64 -4.78
C ASP A 236 41.51 -9.06 -5.16
N LYS A 237 40.99 -10.05 -4.43
CA LYS A 237 41.29 -11.46 -4.65
C LYS A 237 40.76 -11.95 -6.00
N VAL A 238 39.55 -11.54 -6.36
CA VAL A 238 38.87 -12.02 -7.58
C VAL A 238 39.39 -11.34 -8.84
N LEU A 239 39.77 -10.05 -8.76
CA LEU A 239 40.33 -9.32 -9.91
C LEU A 239 41.79 -9.69 -10.20
N THR A 240 42.52 -10.19 -9.19
CA THR A 240 43.90 -10.64 -9.38
C THR A 240 43.91 -11.87 -10.29
N PRO A 241 44.60 -11.82 -11.45
CA PRO A 241 44.65 -12.96 -12.36
C PRO A 241 45.45 -14.12 -11.78
N GLY A 242 45.12 -15.34 -12.17
CA GLY A 242 45.88 -16.54 -11.81
C GLY A 242 47.21 -16.64 -12.57
N GLU A 243 47.90 -17.78 -12.40
CA GLU A 243 49.20 -18.03 -13.05
C GLU A 243 49.16 -17.93 -14.58
N ASN A 244 48.00 -18.19 -15.19
CA ASN A 244 47.76 -18.08 -16.62
C ASN A 244 47.37 -16.66 -17.08
N LYS A 245 47.53 -15.63 -16.23
CA LYS A 245 47.09 -14.24 -16.47
C LYS A 245 45.61 -14.08 -16.79
N LYS A 246 44.78 -15.07 -16.44
CA LYS A 246 43.31 -15.01 -16.59
C LYS A 246 42.66 -14.84 -15.21
N PRO A 247 41.60 -14.04 -15.09
CA PRO A 247 40.83 -13.99 -13.86
C PRO A 247 40.17 -15.35 -13.60
N THR A 248 39.85 -15.62 -12.35
CA THR A 248 39.32 -16.94 -11.96
C THR A 248 37.83 -17.12 -12.27
N PHE A 249 37.19 -16.14 -12.92
CA PHE A 249 35.76 -16.11 -13.24
C PHE A 249 35.53 -15.79 -14.73
N ASP A 250 34.40 -16.25 -15.27
CA ASP A 250 33.91 -15.84 -16.59
C ASP A 250 32.84 -14.74 -16.47
N PHE A 251 32.01 -14.79 -15.41
CA PHE A 251 30.99 -13.77 -15.12
C PHE A 251 31.01 -13.38 -13.64
N LEU A 252 31.19 -12.09 -13.34
CA LEU A 252 31.16 -11.52 -11.99
C LEU A 252 30.01 -10.51 -11.88
N VAL A 253 29.15 -10.69 -10.88
CA VAL A 253 28.11 -9.71 -10.52
C VAL A 253 28.48 -9.02 -9.21
N LEU A 254 28.50 -7.69 -9.23
CA LEU A 254 28.65 -6.83 -8.06
C LEU A 254 27.37 -6.03 -7.88
N HIS A 255 26.76 -6.03 -6.69
CA HIS A 255 25.55 -5.24 -6.42
C HIS A 255 25.73 -4.39 -5.16
N TYR A 256 25.94 -3.09 -5.35
CA TYR A 256 26.17 -2.08 -4.30
C TYR A 256 24.86 -1.39 -3.91
N LEU A 257 24.67 -1.15 -2.61
CA LEU A 257 23.39 -0.73 -2.02
C LEU A 257 23.46 0.66 -1.37
N GLY A 258 24.67 1.13 -1.03
CA GLY A 258 24.84 2.31 -0.20
C GLY A 258 24.31 3.61 -0.82
N LEU A 259 24.27 3.71 -2.15
CA LEU A 259 23.73 4.90 -2.84
C LEU A 259 22.21 5.02 -2.67
N ASP A 260 21.45 3.96 -2.95
CA ASP A 260 20.01 3.88 -2.72
C ASP A 260 19.65 4.17 -1.26
N HIS A 261 20.39 3.55 -0.33
CA HIS A 261 20.21 3.77 1.11
C HIS A 261 20.31 5.25 1.51
N ILE A 262 21.30 6.00 0.99
CA ILE A 262 21.42 7.44 1.21
C ILE A 262 20.24 8.18 0.57
N GLY A 263 19.87 7.80 -0.66
CA GLY A 263 18.74 8.38 -1.38
C GLY A 263 17.42 8.29 -0.62
N HIS A 264 17.12 7.17 0.05
CA HIS A 264 15.92 7.02 0.89
C HIS A 264 15.97 7.82 2.19
N LEU A 265 17.14 7.96 2.80
CA LEU A 265 17.27 8.62 4.09
C LEU A 265 17.32 10.14 3.99
N GLU A 266 18.01 10.66 2.98
CA GLU A 266 18.35 12.08 2.87
C GLU A 266 18.01 12.70 1.51
N GLY A 267 17.49 11.91 0.57
CA GLY A 267 17.17 12.37 -0.79
C GLY A 267 18.35 12.36 -1.75
N ALA A 268 18.05 12.40 -3.05
CA ALA A 268 19.04 12.30 -4.13
C ALA A 268 19.98 13.53 -4.25
N ARG A 269 19.68 14.62 -3.53
CA ARG A 269 20.49 15.85 -3.49
C ARG A 269 21.26 16.04 -2.18
N SER A 270 21.27 15.03 -1.30
CA SER A 270 22.04 15.10 -0.05
C SER A 270 23.53 15.37 -0.31
N PRO A 271 24.20 16.17 0.55
CA PRO A 271 25.66 16.31 0.52
C PRO A 271 26.43 14.99 0.59
N LYS A 272 25.81 13.90 1.05
CA LYS A 272 26.41 12.55 1.13
C LYS A 272 26.44 11.80 -0.21
N ILE A 273 25.62 12.20 -1.19
CA ILE A 273 25.55 11.54 -2.51
C ILE A 273 26.87 11.67 -3.27
N LYS A 274 27.46 12.87 -3.30
CA LYS A 274 28.70 13.11 -4.05
C LYS A 274 29.91 12.29 -3.54
N PRO A 275 30.20 12.23 -2.23
CA PRO A 275 31.20 11.31 -1.69
C PRO A 275 30.92 9.84 -2.03
N LYS A 276 29.66 9.40 -1.97
CA LYS A 276 29.28 8.02 -2.30
C LYS A 276 29.48 7.69 -3.78
N LEU A 277 29.15 8.60 -4.69
CA LEU A 277 29.41 8.41 -6.12
C LEU A 277 30.91 8.34 -6.44
N ARG A 278 31.74 9.11 -5.73
CA ARG A 278 33.21 9.01 -5.84
C ARG A 278 33.74 7.66 -5.35
N GLU A 279 33.16 7.10 -4.29
CA GLU A 279 33.49 5.75 -3.83
C GLU A 279 33.21 4.71 -4.93
N MET A 280 32.02 4.77 -5.55
CA MET A 280 31.67 3.87 -6.66
C MET A 280 32.58 4.06 -7.88
N ASP A 281 32.97 5.30 -8.18
CA ASP A 281 33.88 5.62 -9.28
C ASP A 281 35.30 5.06 -9.07
N GLU A 282 35.80 5.03 -7.83
CA GLU A 282 37.08 4.36 -7.51
C GLU A 282 36.98 2.83 -7.66
N ILE A 283 35.81 2.23 -7.40
CA ILE A 283 35.59 0.80 -7.70
C ILE A 283 35.61 0.54 -9.21
N VAL A 284 34.97 1.38 -10.02
CA VAL A 284 35.02 1.30 -11.49
C VAL A 284 36.47 1.36 -11.98
N LYS A 285 37.25 2.32 -11.46
CA LYS A 285 38.68 2.46 -11.77
C LYS A 285 39.51 1.24 -11.40
N LYS A 286 39.26 0.67 -10.23
CA LYS A 286 39.94 -0.55 -9.77
C LYS A 286 39.67 -1.73 -10.70
N ILE A 287 38.42 -1.95 -11.09
CA ILE A 287 38.03 -3.03 -12.00
C ILE A 287 38.65 -2.80 -13.38
N PHE A 288 38.49 -1.60 -13.96
CA PHE A 288 39.00 -1.29 -15.29
C PHE A 288 40.53 -1.44 -15.36
N THR A 289 41.26 -0.97 -14.34
CA THR A 289 42.73 -1.14 -14.27
C THR A 289 43.13 -2.61 -14.20
N ALA A 290 42.41 -3.45 -13.44
CA ALA A 290 42.68 -4.88 -13.39
C ALA A 290 42.44 -5.55 -14.75
N MET A 291 41.36 -5.17 -15.45
CA MET A 291 41.02 -5.73 -16.77
C MET A 291 42.12 -5.50 -17.82
N GLN A 292 42.89 -4.42 -17.70
CA GLN A 292 44.04 -4.11 -18.58
C GLN A 292 45.21 -5.08 -18.39
N THR A 293 45.24 -5.83 -17.29
CA THR A 293 46.32 -6.80 -16.99
C THR A 293 45.99 -8.23 -17.42
N TRP A 294 44.76 -8.49 -17.87
CA TRP A 294 44.28 -9.82 -18.22
C TRP A 294 44.61 -10.18 -19.66
N ASP A 295 44.95 -11.45 -19.91
CA ASP A 295 45.12 -11.98 -21.27
C ASP A 295 43.77 -12.20 -21.99
N ARG A 296 42.65 -12.16 -21.26
CA ARG A 296 41.28 -12.20 -21.81
C ARG A 296 40.71 -10.82 -21.96
N THR A 297 39.82 -10.63 -22.93
CA THR A 297 39.07 -9.38 -23.08
C THR A 297 38.13 -9.20 -21.89
N GLY A 298 38.40 -8.20 -21.06
CA GLY A 298 37.52 -7.79 -19.98
C GLY A 298 36.40 -6.91 -20.52
N VAL A 299 35.17 -7.13 -20.07
CA VAL A 299 34.01 -6.28 -20.34
C VAL A 299 33.39 -5.86 -19.02
N LEU A 300 33.30 -4.55 -18.78
CA LEU A 300 32.66 -3.97 -17.61
C LEU A 300 31.35 -3.29 -18.03
N ILE A 301 30.26 -3.69 -17.39
CA ILE A 301 28.94 -3.07 -17.50
C ILE A 301 28.63 -2.44 -16.15
N VAL A 302 28.46 -1.12 -16.09
CA VAL A 302 28.02 -0.38 -14.89
C VAL A 302 26.62 0.14 -15.13
N CYS A 303 25.65 -0.20 -14.28
CA CYS A 303 24.28 0.28 -14.43
C CYS A 303 23.58 0.54 -13.10
N GLY A 304 22.50 1.32 -13.17
CA GLY A 304 21.49 1.39 -12.12
C GLY A 304 20.37 0.37 -12.35
N ASP A 305 19.83 -0.20 -11.28
CA ASP A 305 18.58 -0.94 -11.34
C ASP A 305 17.39 0.03 -11.47
N HIS A 306 17.36 1.12 -10.71
CA HIS A 306 16.45 2.24 -10.86
C HIS A 306 17.12 3.57 -10.50
N GLY A 307 16.39 4.67 -10.74
CA GLY A 307 16.76 6.00 -10.28
C GLY A 307 16.16 6.32 -8.91
N MET A 308 16.16 7.60 -8.53
CA MET A 308 15.71 8.08 -7.22
C MET A 308 15.07 9.45 -7.37
N ARG A 309 13.91 9.66 -6.72
CA ARG A 309 13.29 11.00 -6.65
C ARG A 309 14.19 11.96 -5.87
N ASP A 310 14.09 13.26 -6.17
CA ASP A 310 14.85 14.29 -5.45
C ASP A 310 14.59 14.27 -3.93
N ALA A 311 13.33 14.06 -3.53
CA ALA A 311 12.89 13.99 -2.13
C ALA A 311 13.21 12.67 -1.39
N GLY A 312 13.78 11.69 -2.09
CA GLY A 312 13.98 10.33 -1.58
C GLY A 312 12.75 9.45 -1.78
N GLY A 313 12.97 8.23 -2.28
CA GLY A 313 11.95 7.30 -2.73
C GLY A 313 12.00 7.03 -4.25
N HIS A 314 11.50 5.88 -4.66
CA HIS A 314 11.41 5.45 -6.06
C HIS A 314 10.18 4.51 -6.23
N GLY A 315 9.96 3.96 -7.43
CA GLY A 315 8.79 3.11 -7.72
C GLY A 315 7.71 3.77 -8.57
N GLY A 316 7.86 5.06 -8.87
CA GLY A 316 7.04 5.81 -9.82
C GLY A 316 7.61 5.79 -11.25
N ALA A 317 7.13 6.72 -12.08
CA ALA A 317 7.48 6.83 -13.49
C ALA A 317 8.16 8.17 -13.84
N THR A 318 8.65 8.92 -12.84
CA THR A 318 9.31 10.20 -13.11
C THR A 318 10.66 9.97 -13.80
N PRO A 319 11.15 10.91 -14.64
CA PRO A 319 12.43 10.74 -15.33
C PRO A 319 13.60 10.43 -14.40
N SER A 320 13.65 11.02 -13.20
CA SER A 320 14.69 10.73 -12.21
C SER A 320 14.59 9.35 -11.57
N GLU A 321 13.43 8.68 -11.64
CA GLU A 321 13.23 7.30 -11.16
C GLU A 321 13.47 6.24 -12.24
N VAL A 322 13.20 6.56 -13.51
CA VAL A 322 13.26 5.58 -14.62
C VAL A 322 14.51 5.70 -15.47
N LEU A 323 15.14 6.88 -15.57
CA LEU A 323 16.34 7.06 -16.38
C LEU A 323 17.58 6.65 -15.58
N VAL A 324 18.15 5.51 -15.94
CA VAL A 324 19.37 4.96 -15.34
C VAL A 324 20.47 4.88 -16.40
N PRO A 325 21.75 5.01 -16.01
CA PRO A 325 22.85 4.86 -16.94
C PRO A 325 23.12 3.37 -17.20
N LEU A 326 23.55 3.06 -18.41
CA LEU A 326 24.22 1.79 -18.72
C LEU A 326 25.56 2.12 -19.38
N VAL A 327 26.64 2.00 -18.64
CA VAL A 327 28.00 2.27 -19.09
C VAL A 327 28.67 0.96 -19.47
N LEU A 328 29.24 0.89 -20.67
CA LEU A 328 29.97 -0.26 -21.18
C LEU A 328 31.43 0.12 -21.45
N ALA A 329 32.37 -0.60 -20.86
CA ALA A 329 33.81 -0.43 -21.07
C ALA A 329 34.47 -1.78 -21.39
N ARG A 330 35.53 -1.76 -22.21
CA ARG A 330 36.30 -2.97 -22.60
C ARG A 330 37.79 -2.73 -22.40
N SER A 331 38.55 -3.79 -22.13
CA SER A 331 40.01 -3.67 -21.92
C SER A 331 40.84 -3.59 -23.19
N SER A 332 40.38 -4.19 -24.29
CA SER A 332 41.02 -4.12 -25.62
C SER A 332 40.81 -2.75 -26.28
N ASP A 333 41.51 -2.45 -27.39
CA ASP A 333 41.32 -1.25 -28.23
C ASP A 333 39.82 -1.05 -28.58
N PHE A 334 39.13 -0.29 -27.75
CA PHE A 334 37.70 -0.05 -27.82
C PHE A 334 37.46 1.44 -27.97
N GLU A 335 36.88 1.82 -29.10
CA GLU A 335 36.37 3.16 -29.32
C GLU A 335 34.86 3.09 -29.42
N CYS A 336 34.18 3.86 -28.58
CA CYS A 336 32.74 3.95 -28.60
C CYS A 336 32.23 4.43 -29.98
N PRO A 337 31.33 3.68 -30.65
CA PRO A 337 30.94 3.98 -32.04
C PRO A 337 29.95 5.14 -32.16
N HIS A 338 29.26 5.52 -31.09
CA HIS A 338 28.30 6.63 -31.12
C HIS A 338 28.94 7.97 -30.71
N PRO A 339 28.37 9.11 -31.15
CA PRO A 339 28.86 10.44 -30.77
C PRO A 339 28.87 10.65 -29.26
N LEU A 340 29.72 11.58 -28.80
CA LEU A 340 29.68 12.10 -27.43
C LEU A 340 28.32 12.76 -27.16
N GLY A 341 27.76 12.50 -25.98
CA GLY A 341 26.42 12.97 -25.62
C GLY A 341 25.68 11.90 -24.81
N PRO A 342 24.34 11.95 -24.76
CA PRO A 342 23.58 11.05 -23.91
C PRO A 342 23.59 9.57 -24.33
N GLY A 343 24.16 9.27 -25.50
CA GLY A 343 24.11 7.93 -26.09
C GLY A 343 22.68 7.54 -26.53
N PRO A 344 22.53 6.43 -27.27
CA PRO A 344 21.21 5.95 -27.65
C PRO A 344 20.48 5.28 -26.48
N THR A 345 19.16 5.14 -26.61
CA THR A 345 18.33 4.46 -25.62
C THR A 345 18.40 2.95 -25.78
N VAL A 346 18.58 2.25 -24.67
CA VAL A 346 18.56 0.77 -24.60
C VAL A 346 17.61 0.32 -23.49
N ALA A 347 17.15 -0.94 -23.54
CA ALA A 347 16.30 -1.50 -22.49
C ALA A 347 17.14 -2.33 -21.50
N GLN A 348 16.73 -2.42 -20.23
CA GLN A 348 17.44 -3.25 -19.24
C GLN A 348 17.44 -4.75 -19.62
N VAL A 349 16.41 -5.19 -20.35
CA VAL A 349 16.34 -6.56 -20.89
C VAL A 349 17.40 -6.86 -21.95
N ASP A 350 18.03 -5.85 -22.54
CA ASP A 350 19.12 -5.99 -23.53
C ASP A 350 20.42 -6.50 -22.89
N VAL A 351 20.55 -6.41 -21.56
CA VAL A 351 21.70 -6.94 -20.80
C VAL A 351 21.77 -8.47 -20.92
N ALA A 352 20.64 -9.17 -20.83
CA ALA A 352 20.62 -10.63 -20.80
C ALA A 352 21.20 -11.29 -22.08
N PRO A 353 20.70 -10.99 -23.30
CA PRO A 353 21.28 -11.58 -24.51
C PRO A 353 22.71 -11.11 -24.77
N SER A 354 23.07 -9.89 -24.33
CA SER A 354 24.43 -9.34 -24.45
C SER A 354 25.44 -10.13 -23.62
N VAL A 355 25.13 -10.36 -22.34
CA VAL A 355 26.00 -11.12 -21.45
C VAL A 355 26.04 -12.60 -21.87
N ALA A 356 24.90 -13.19 -22.25
CA ALA A 356 24.87 -14.57 -22.73
C ALA A 356 25.80 -14.79 -23.94
N TRP A 357 25.75 -13.89 -24.92
CA TRP A 357 26.62 -13.95 -26.10
C TRP A 357 28.11 -13.79 -25.72
N LEU A 358 28.46 -12.85 -24.84
CA LEU A 358 29.84 -12.67 -24.35
C LEU A 358 30.40 -13.90 -23.63
N LEU A 359 29.53 -14.68 -22.98
CA LEU A 359 29.88 -15.95 -22.33
C LEU A 359 29.88 -17.15 -23.29
N GLY A 360 29.57 -16.93 -24.57
CA GLY A 360 29.46 -17.98 -25.59
C GLY A 360 28.30 -18.93 -25.31
N ALA A 361 27.15 -18.38 -24.91
CA ALA A 361 25.90 -19.06 -24.62
C ALA A 361 24.74 -18.42 -25.44
N PRO A 362 23.68 -19.18 -25.79
CA PRO A 362 22.54 -18.64 -26.53
C PRO A 362 21.73 -17.64 -25.68
N PRO A 363 20.89 -16.78 -26.29
CA PRO A 363 19.96 -15.93 -25.56
C PRO A 363 19.03 -16.76 -24.67
N PRO A 364 18.69 -16.32 -23.44
CA PRO A 364 17.76 -17.07 -22.58
C PRO A 364 16.39 -17.31 -23.24
N GLY A 365 15.76 -18.44 -22.97
CA GLY A 365 14.54 -18.92 -23.66
C GLY A 365 13.35 -17.95 -23.81
N ASP A 366 13.13 -17.06 -22.84
CA ASP A 366 12.03 -16.07 -22.83
C ASP A 366 12.51 -14.64 -23.14
N SER A 367 13.76 -14.48 -23.60
CA SER A 367 14.40 -13.18 -23.79
C SER A 367 13.81 -12.43 -24.99
N GLY A 368 13.29 -11.23 -24.77
CA GLY A 368 12.86 -10.29 -25.81
C GLY A 368 13.87 -9.17 -26.08
N GLY A 369 15.00 -9.16 -25.37
CA GLY A 369 16.04 -8.14 -25.48
C GLY A 369 16.88 -8.22 -26.75
N ARG A 370 17.60 -7.14 -27.04
CA ARG A 370 18.54 -6.96 -28.16
C ARG A 370 19.98 -6.93 -27.64
N LEU A 371 20.96 -7.05 -28.54
CA LEU A 371 22.36 -6.84 -28.16
C LEU A 371 22.67 -5.35 -27.99
N LEU A 372 23.53 -5.01 -27.02
CA LEU A 372 24.01 -3.64 -26.84
C LEU A 372 24.77 -3.19 -28.11
N PRO A 373 24.46 -2.01 -28.67
CA PRO A 373 24.99 -1.60 -29.97
C PRO A 373 26.52 -1.63 -30.10
N ALA A 374 27.25 -1.26 -29.05
CA ALA A 374 28.72 -1.26 -29.08
C ALA A 374 29.37 -2.65 -28.93
N LEU A 375 28.57 -3.69 -28.67
CA LEU A 375 29.02 -5.08 -28.70
C LEU A 375 28.86 -5.73 -30.08
N LEU A 376 28.08 -5.12 -30.99
CA LEU A 376 27.88 -5.69 -32.32
C LEU A 376 29.19 -5.71 -33.11
N PRO A 377 29.54 -6.85 -33.75
CA PRO A 377 30.78 -7.00 -34.48
C PRO A 377 30.77 -6.17 -35.78
N GLN A 378 31.97 -5.80 -36.23
CA GLN A 378 32.18 -5.09 -37.49
C GLN A 378 32.10 -6.02 -38.71
N ASP A 379 32.38 -7.33 -38.53
CA ASP A 379 32.24 -8.33 -39.59
C ASP A 379 30.76 -8.47 -40.00
N PRO A 380 30.38 -8.16 -41.26
CA PRO A 380 28.99 -8.20 -41.68
C PRO A 380 28.35 -9.58 -41.55
N ARG A 381 29.13 -10.66 -41.76
CA ARG A 381 28.63 -12.03 -41.65
C ARG A 381 28.24 -12.36 -40.21
N GLN A 382 29.13 -12.09 -39.26
CA GLN A 382 28.84 -12.29 -37.85
C GLN A 382 27.70 -11.38 -37.36
N HIS A 383 27.71 -10.11 -37.77
CA HIS A 383 26.70 -9.13 -37.38
C HIS A 383 25.29 -9.58 -37.82
N LEU A 384 25.13 -9.93 -39.08
CA LEU A 384 23.84 -10.40 -39.62
C LEU A 384 23.41 -11.72 -38.98
N TYR A 385 24.35 -12.61 -38.68
CA TYR A 385 24.05 -13.86 -37.99
C TYR A 385 23.48 -13.62 -36.58
N LEU A 386 24.04 -12.69 -35.81
CA LEU A 386 23.52 -12.35 -34.49
C LEU A 386 22.12 -11.73 -34.56
N LEU A 387 21.90 -10.81 -35.51
CA LEU A 387 20.58 -10.23 -35.74
C LEU A 387 19.54 -11.29 -36.14
N HIS A 388 19.94 -12.24 -36.99
CA HIS A 388 19.10 -13.37 -37.38
C HIS A 388 18.75 -14.26 -36.17
N VAL A 389 19.74 -14.62 -35.32
CA VAL A 389 19.52 -15.44 -34.12
C VAL A 389 18.49 -14.79 -33.19
N LEU A 390 18.65 -13.50 -32.89
CA LEU A 390 17.72 -12.77 -32.02
C LEU A 390 16.33 -12.64 -32.64
N SER A 391 16.26 -12.35 -33.94
CA SER A 391 14.98 -12.20 -34.65
C SER A 391 14.23 -13.52 -34.76
N SER A 392 14.93 -14.61 -35.11
CA SER A 392 14.38 -15.97 -35.14
C SER A 392 13.93 -16.41 -33.75
N HIS A 393 14.70 -16.07 -32.71
CA HIS A 393 14.31 -16.31 -31.33
C HIS A 393 13.03 -15.54 -30.93
N ALA A 394 12.91 -14.27 -31.32
CA ALA A 394 11.70 -13.48 -31.08
C ALA A 394 10.48 -14.05 -31.83
N VAL A 395 10.65 -14.46 -33.09
CA VAL A 395 9.58 -15.09 -33.90
C VAL A 395 9.04 -16.37 -33.24
N LYS A 396 9.92 -17.17 -32.62
CA LYS A 396 9.50 -18.38 -31.88
C LYS A 396 8.61 -18.06 -30.67
N GLN A 397 8.54 -16.82 -30.20
CA GLN A 397 7.69 -16.38 -29.07
C GLN A 397 6.28 -15.91 -29.49
N ASP A 398 5.66 -16.62 -30.43
CA ASP A 398 4.27 -16.40 -30.89
C ASP A 398 3.99 -15.03 -31.54
N ILE A 399 4.95 -14.52 -32.33
CA ILE A 399 4.75 -13.31 -33.15
C ILE A 399 3.72 -13.57 -34.26
N PRO A 400 2.70 -12.68 -34.46
CA PRO A 400 1.73 -12.84 -35.53
C PRO A 400 2.35 -12.71 -36.94
N THR A 401 2.15 -13.73 -37.78
CA THR A 401 2.76 -13.84 -39.12
C THR A 401 2.21 -12.84 -40.15
N ASN A 402 1.07 -12.22 -39.88
CA ASN A 402 0.42 -11.25 -40.77
C ASN A 402 0.97 -9.82 -40.66
N THR A 403 1.82 -9.56 -39.66
CA THR A 403 2.38 -8.23 -39.37
C THR A 403 3.46 -7.82 -40.35
N GLU A 404 3.65 -6.50 -40.55
CA GLU A 404 4.69 -6.00 -41.47
C GLU A 404 6.10 -6.31 -40.96
N PHE A 405 6.33 -6.22 -39.64
CA PHE A 405 7.63 -6.53 -39.06
C PHE A 405 7.99 -8.01 -39.20
N TYR A 406 7.02 -8.94 -39.17
CA TYR A 406 7.27 -10.35 -39.50
C TYR A 406 7.68 -10.52 -40.98
N LYS A 407 6.99 -9.82 -41.90
CA LYS A 407 7.36 -9.84 -43.32
C LYS A 407 8.75 -9.23 -43.57
N GLN A 408 9.10 -8.17 -42.84
CA GLN A 408 10.44 -7.58 -42.87
C GLN A 408 11.50 -8.58 -42.39
N PHE A 409 11.24 -9.36 -41.35
CA PHE A 409 12.12 -10.46 -40.92
C PHE A 409 12.35 -11.48 -42.04
N GLN A 410 11.28 -11.92 -42.72
CA GLN A 410 11.39 -12.86 -43.85
C GLN A 410 12.20 -12.26 -45.01
N ARG A 411 11.99 -10.98 -45.34
CA ARG A 411 12.79 -10.27 -46.35
C ARG A 411 14.26 -10.17 -45.94
N ALA A 412 14.54 -9.90 -44.67
CA ALA A 412 15.89 -9.84 -44.13
C ALA A 412 16.61 -11.18 -44.26
N GLU A 413 15.90 -12.28 -43.96
CA GLU A 413 16.40 -13.65 -44.09
C GLU A 413 16.78 -14.00 -45.53
N GLN A 414 15.94 -13.66 -46.49
CA GLN A 414 16.23 -13.83 -47.91
C GLN A 414 17.46 -13.03 -48.37
N GLN A 415 17.57 -11.76 -47.94
CA GLN A 415 18.73 -10.93 -48.28
C GLN A 415 20.01 -11.42 -47.59
N PHE A 416 19.90 -11.95 -46.38
CA PHE A 416 21.04 -12.53 -45.68
C PHE A 416 21.52 -13.82 -46.37
N ALA A 417 20.62 -14.71 -46.77
CA ALA A 417 20.96 -15.88 -47.56
C ALA A 417 21.60 -15.51 -48.91
N HIS A 418 21.08 -14.48 -49.58
CA HIS A 418 21.68 -13.95 -50.81
C HIS A 418 23.10 -13.41 -50.57
N TYR A 419 23.33 -12.70 -49.47
CA TYR A 419 24.68 -12.28 -49.07
C TYR A 419 25.60 -13.48 -48.80
N LEU A 420 25.14 -14.52 -48.10
CA LEU A 420 25.93 -15.73 -47.84
C LEU A 420 26.29 -16.48 -49.13
N ALA A 421 25.38 -16.50 -50.12
CA ALA A 421 25.61 -17.15 -51.41
C ALA A 421 26.50 -16.35 -52.38
N THR A 422 26.38 -15.01 -52.37
CA THR A 422 27.00 -14.15 -53.41
C THR A 422 28.12 -13.24 -52.91
N GLY A 423 28.20 -13.00 -51.59
CA GLY A 423 29.11 -12.01 -50.99
C GLY A 423 28.74 -10.55 -51.25
N GLN A 424 27.55 -10.27 -51.81
CA GLN A 424 27.15 -8.93 -52.23
C GLN A 424 26.86 -7.99 -51.03
N GLN A 425 27.67 -6.94 -50.87
CA GLN A 425 27.58 -6.00 -49.73
C GLN A 425 26.27 -5.19 -49.68
N SER A 426 25.65 -4.91 -50.83
CA SER A 426 24.34 -4.23 -50.84
C SER A 426 23.24 -5.11 -50.22
N ALA A 427 23.31 -6.42 -50.38
CA ALA A 427 22.38 -7.36 -49.76
C ALA A 427 22.59 -7.44 -48.24
N ALA A 428 23.86 -7.42 -47.80
CA ALA A 428 24.19 -7.32 -46.37
C ALA A 428 23.62 -6.05 -45.72
N LYS A 429 23.73 -4.90 -46.41
CA LYS A 429 23.19 -3.63 -45.90
C LYS A 429 21.67 -3.66 -45.77
N ILE A 430 20.97 -4.16 -46.80
CA ILE A 430 19.50 -4.26 -46.79
C ILE A 430 19.04 -5.26 -45.72
N ALA A 431 19.71 -6.41 -45.60
CA ALA A 431 19.41 -7.40 -44.57
C ALA A 431 19.56 -6.81 -43.16
N LYS A 432 20.62 -6.02 -42.93
CA LYS A 432 20.86 -5.34 -41.65
C LYS A 432 19.72 -4.39 -41.30
N GLU A 433 19.36 -3.49 -42.21
CA GLU A 433 18.30 -2.50 -41.98
C GLU A 433 16.95 -3.18 -41.67
N PHE A 434 16.58 -4.21 -42.42
CA PHE A 434 15.33 -4.95 -42.17
C PHE A 434 15.36 -5.77 -40.88
N TYR A 435 16.49 -6.37 -40.51
CA TYR A 435 16.60 -7.07 -39.23
C TYR A 435 16.49 -6.10 -38.04
N GLU A 436 17.19 -4.96 -38.08
CA GLU A 436 17.16 -3.99 -36.98
C GLU A 436 15.75 -3.41 -36.79
N GLU A 437 15.05 -3.05 -37.88
CA GLU A 437 13.68 -2.55 -37.85
C GLU A 437 12.69 -3.61 -37.33
N SER A 438 12.76 -4.81 -37.89
CA SER A 438 11.90 -5.93 -37.50
C SER A 438 12.11 -6.32 -36.04
N LEU A 439 13.36 -6.47 -35.60
CA LEU A 439 13.70 -6.87 -34.24
C LEU A 439 13.26 -5.81 -33.22
N ALA A 440 13.43 -4.52 -33.53
CA ALA A 440 12.95 -3.45 -32.67
C ALA A 440 11.42 -3.52 -32.49
N LYS A 441 10.67 -3.75 -33.57
CA LYS A 441 9.20 -3.85 -33.54
C LYS A 441 8.70 -5.13 -32.87
N MET A 442 9.39 -6.26 -33.08
CA MET A 442 9.06 -7.52 -32.39
C MET A 442 9.34 -7.42 -30.89
N SER A 443 10.46 -6.82 -30.48
CA SER A 443 10.80 -6.60 -29.06
C SER A 443 9.77 -5.67 -28.38
N GLU A 444 9.38 -4.58 -29.05
CA GLU A 444 8.31 -3.69 -28.61
C GLU A 444 6.97 -4.44 -28.46
N TYR A 445 6.60 -5.24 -29.46
CA TYR A 445 5.38 -6.05 -29.43
C TYR A 445 5.38 -7.06 -28.29
N LEU A 446 6.45 -7.84 -28.11
CA LEU A 446 6.60 -8.83 -27.04
C LEU A 446 6.58 -8.20 -25.64
N THR A 447 6.97 -6.93 -25.54
CA THR A 447 6.91 -6.16 -24.29
C THR A 447 5.49 -5.67 -24.02
N GLN A 448 4.75 -5.21 -25.05
CA GLN A 448 3.40 -4.65 -24.90
C GLN A 448 2.28 -5.69 -24.85
N THR A 449 2.39 -6.82 -25.56
CA THR A 449 1.30 -7.82 -25.67
C THR A 449 1.31 -8.92 -24.61
N LYS A 450 2.34 -9.01 -23.76
CA LYS A 450 2.43 -10.04 -22.70
C LYS A 450 1.52 -9.77 -21.48
N THR A 451 0.67 -8.74 -21.50
CA THR A 451 -0.32 -8.46 -20.44
C THR A 451 -1.73 -8.87 -20.86
N GLU A 452 -2.03 -10.18 -20.85
CA GLU A 452 -3.39 -10.66 -21.07
C GLU A 452 -4.23 -10.56 -19.78
N PHE A 453 -5.22 -9.68 -19.76
CA PHE A 453 -6.19 -9.57 -18.66
C PHE A 453 -7.25 -10.69 -18.74
N ASP A 454 -7.62 -11.28 -17.61
CA ASP A 454 -8.77 -12.19 -17.54
C ASP A 454 -10.08 -11.39 -17.49
N LEU A 455 -10.55 -10.98 -18.67
CA LEU A 455 -11.75 -10.15 -18.83
C LEU A 455 -13.02 -10.81 -18.28
N PHE A 456 -13.09 -12.14 -18.25
CA PHE A 456 -14.24 -12.86 -17.70
C PHE A 456 -14.27 -12.75 -16.18
N ALA A 457 -13.13 -13.01 -15.51
CA ALA A 457 -13.00 -12.84 -14.06
C ALA A 457 -13.27 -11.37 -13.64
N ILE A 458 -12.71 -10.41 -14.39
CA ILE A 458 -12.97 -8.98 -14.20
C ILE A 458 -14.47 -8.67 -14.32
N GLY A 459 -15.13 -9.16 -15.38
CA GLY A 459 -16.55 -8.93 -15.63
C GLY A 459 -17.44 -9.48 -14.50
N VAL A 460 -17.22 -10.72 -14.08
CA VAL A 460 -17.95 -11.35 -12.96
C VAL A 460 -17.75 -10.54 -11.68
N ALA A 461 -16.52 -10.12 -11.40
CA ALA A 461 -16.20 -9.34 -10.20
C ALA A 461 -16.88 -7.97 -10.20
N ILE A 462 -16.89 -7.23 -11.31
CA ILE A 462 -17.57 -5.93 -11.42
C ILE A 462 -19.08 -6.06 -11.19
N VAL A 463 -19.72 -7.02 -11.86
CA VAL A 463 -21.18 -7.22 -11.72
C VAL A 463 -21.54 -7.59 -10.28
N LEU A 464 -20.73 -8.45 -9.65
CA LEU A 464 -20.94 -8.83 -8.26
C LEU A 464 -20.68 -7.67 -7.28
N LEU A 465 -19.61 -6.88 -7.49
CA LEU A 465 -19.34 -5.66 -6.72
C LEU A 465 -20.50 -4.68 -6.81
N TYR A 466 -21.07 -4.48 -8.01
CA TYR A 466 -22.23 -3.61 -8.22
C TYR A 466 -23.47 -4.13 -7.47
N ALA A 467 -23.73 -5.44 -7.50
CA ALA A 467 -24.82 -6.05 -6.73
C ALA A 467 -24.62 -5.90 -5.21
N ILE A 468 -23.39 -6.02 -4.71
CA ILE A 468 -23.04 -5.79 -3.31
C ILE A 468 -23.23 -4.30 -2.95
N ALA A 469 -22.82 -3.37 -3.81
CA ALA A 469 -22.98 -1.93 -3.60
C ALA A 469 -24.46 -1.54 -3.49
N ILE A 470 -25.32 -2.04 -4.39
CA ILE A 470 -26.78 -1.84 -4.31
C ILE A 470 -27.35 -2.45 -3.03
N SER A 471 -26.92 -3.66 -2.67
CA SER A 471 -27.35 -4.32 -1.43
C SER A 471 -26.99 -3.48 -0.20
N LEU A 472 -25.76 -2.93 -0.15
CA LEU A 472 -25.29 -2.05 0.91
C LEU A 472 -26.07 -0.72 0.95
N LEU A 473 -26.35 -0.13 -0.21
CA LEU A 473 -27.18 1.08 -0.29
C LEU A 473 -28.56 0.82 0.30
N LEU A 474 -29.22 -0.28 -0.07
CA LEU A 474 -30.55 -0.63 0.44
C LEU A 474 -30.53 -0.95 1.93
N VAL A 475 -29.52 -1.67 2.43
CA VAL A 475 -29.33 -1.91 3.88
C VAL A 475 -29.13 -0.59 4.62
N THR A 476 -28.35 0.34 4.04
CA THR A 476 -28.12 1.67 4.60
C THR A 476 -29.42 2.46 4.66
N LEU A 477 -30.16 2.58 3.55
CA LEU A 477 -31.45 3.26 3.49
C LEU A 477 -32.47 2.66 4.48
N TYR A 478 -32.51 1.33 4.61
CA TYR A 478 -33.34 0.66 5.61
C TYR A 478 -32.95 1.02 7.06
N SER A 479 -31.65 1.21 7.33
CA SER A 479 -31.16 1.65 8.65
C SER A 479 -31.50 3.12 8.98
N LEU A 480 -31.83 3.93 7.97
CA LEU A 480 -32.25 5.34 8.12
C LEU A 480 -33.77 5.49 8.32
N GLN A 481 -34.59 4.47 8.01
CA GLN A 481 -36.05 4.51 8.18
C GLN A 481 -36.49 4.64 9.67
N PRO A 482 -37.63 5.30 9.99
CA PRO A 482 -38.12 5.43 11.37
C PRO A 482 -38.40 4.10 12.09
N ASP A 483 -38.13 4.06 13.40
CA ASP A 483 -38.28 2.88 14.25
C ASP A 483 -39.70 2.31 14.33
N THR A 484 -40.71 3.18 14.38
CA THR A 484 -42.13 2.78 14.47
C THR A 484 -42.55 1.95 13.26
N ARG A 485 -42.09 2.33 12.07
CA ARG A 485 -42.31 1.61 10.80
C ARG A 485 -41.49 0.32 10.73
N ARG A 486 -40.26 0.31 11.27
CA ARG A 486 -39.46 -0.93 11.37
C ARG A 486 -40.15 -1.98 12.25
N LYS A 487 -40.65 -1.58 13.43
CA LYS A 487 -41.35 -2.48 14.37
C LYS A 487 -42.72 -2.94 13.85
N THR A 488 -43.50 -2.08 13.18
CA THR A 488 -44.78 -2.49 12.54
C THR A 488 -44.58 -3.45 11.36
N SER A 489 -43.43 -3.41 10.67
CA SER A 489 -43.10 -4.41 9.65
C SER A 489 -42.97 -5.84 10.19
N ILE A 490 -42.75 -5.99 11.50
CA ILE A 490 -42.63 -7.26 12.24
C ILE A 490 -44.03 -7.80 12.57
N THR A 491 -44.95 -6.93 12.97
CA THR A 491 -46.27 -7.33 13.47
C THR A 491 -47.32 -7.53 12.36
N SER A 492 -47.21 -6.84 11.22
CA SER A 492 -48.30 -6.82 10.22
C SER A 492 -48.36 -8.05 9.29
N ARG A 493 -47.42 -8.99 9.35
CA ARG A 493 -47.41 -10.22 8.52
C ARG A 493 -46.76 -11.39 9.26
N SER A 494 -47.36 -11.83 10.37
CA SER A 494 -47.06 -13.13 10.98
C SER A 494 -47.76 -14.30 10.27
N HIS A 495 -47.91 -14.25 8.94
CA HIS A 495 -48.08 -15.50 8.19
C HIS A 495 -46.72 -16.19 8.20
N GLN A 496 -46.59 -17.24 9.02
CA GLN A 496 -45.47 -18.15 9.04
C GLN A 496 -45.24 -18.71 7.63
N ARG A 497 -44.43 -18.02 6.81
CA ARG A 497 -43.80 -18.66 5.66
C ARG A 497 -42.91 -19.77 6.22
N SER A 498 -43.18 -21.02 5.84
CA SER A 498 -42.37 -22.15 6.27
C SER A 498 -40.90 -21.90 5.93
N SER A 499 -40.00 -22.19 6.89
CA SER A 499 -38.55 -22.09 6.70
C SER A 499 -38.10 -22.84 5.42
N ILE A 500 -38.75 -23.98 5.16
CA ILE A 500 -38.57 -24.84 3.98
C ILE A 500 -38.82 -24.08 2.67
N GLY A 501 -39.91 -23.32 2.55
CA GLY A 501 -40.20 -22.56 1.32
C GLY A 501 -39.15 -21.50 1.00
N SER A 502 -38.57 -20.88 2.03
CA SER A 502 -37.47 -19.92 1.85
C SER A 502 -36.15 -20.58 1.44
N MET A 503 -35.90 -21.80 1.93
CA MET A 503 -34.74 -22.60 1.55
C MET A 503 -34.84 -23.09 0.10
N ILE A 504 -36.02 -23.56 -0.32
CA ILE A 504 -36.28 -23.94 -1.72
C ILE A 504 -36.09 -22.74 -2.65
N ALA A 505 -36.64 -21.58 -2.30
CA ALA A 505 -36.45 -20.36 -3.09
C ALA A 505 -34.97 -19.97 -3.21
N PHE A 506 -34.19 -20.13 -2.13
CA PHE A 506 -32.75 -19.88 -2.17
C PHE A 506 -32.03 -20.84 -3.12
N LEU A 507 -32.31 -22.14 -3.02
CA LEU A 507 -31.73 -23.16 -3.90
C LEU A 507 -32.08 -22.93 -5.38
N VAL A 508 -33.32 -22.57 -5.69
CA VAL A 508 -33.74 -22.29 -7.07
C VAL A 508 -32.96 -21.11 -7.67
N ILE A 509 -32.86 -20.00 -6.94
CA ILE A 509 -32.10 -18.83 -7.42
C ILE A 509 -30.61 -19.17 -7.54
N PHE A 510 -30.06 -19.93 -6.59
CA PHE A 510 -28.67 -20.42 -6.68
C PHE A 510 -28.43 -21.29 -7.92
N CYS A 511 -29.34 -22.19 -8.26
CA CYS A 511 -29.25 -23.00 -9.48
C CYS A 511 -29.31 -22.11 -10.73
N ILE A 512 -30.18 -21.09 -10.75
CA ILE A 512 -30.27 -20.13 -11.87
C ILE A 512 -28.97 -19.32 -12.01
N CYS A 513 -28.44 -18.75 -10.93
CA CYS A 513 -27.18 -18.01 -10.95
C CYS A 513 -26.01 -18.89 -11.42
N SER A 514 -25.95 -20.14 -10.96
CA SER A 514 -24.93 -21.09 -11.38
C SER A 514 -25.06 -21.44 -12.86
N ALA A 515 -26.29 -21.70 -13.34
CA ALA A 515 -26.55 -21.99 -14.74
C ALA A 515 -26.17 -20.82 -15.65
N ILE A 516 -26.45 -19.57 -15.24
CA ILE A 516 -26.06 -18.37 -15.99
C ILE A 516 -24.53 -18.28 -16.08
N LEU A 517 -23.81 -18.39 -14.96
CA LEU A 517 -22.34 -18.31 -14.95
C LEU A 517 -21.69 -19.40 -15.82
N ILE A 518 -22.17 -20.64 -15.72
CA ILE A 518 -21.68 -21.76 -16.52
C ILE A 518 -21.98 -21.53 -18.01
N THR A 519 -23.18 -21.09 -18.36
CA THR A 519 -23.54 -20.80 -19.75
C THR A 519 -22.70 -19.65 -20.30
N SER A 520 -22.44 -18.61 -19.50
CA SER A 520 -21.55 -17.50 -19.88
C SER A 520 -20.11 -17.96 -20.15
N CYS A 521 -19.59 -18.94 -19.40
CA CYS A 521 -18.29 -19.54 -19.70
C CYS A 521 -18.24 -20.15 -21.12
N PHE A 522 -19.30 -20.87 -21.52
CA PHE A 522 -19.37 -21.48 -22.86
C PHE A 522 -19.59 -20.46 -23.98
N ILE A 523 -20.46 -19.47 -23.78
CA ILE A 523 -20.75 -18.45 -24.80
C ILE A 523 -19.54 -17.56 -25.10
N THR A 524 -18.74 -17.24 -24.07
CA THR A 524 -17.62 -16.30 -24.22
C THR A 524 -16.33 -16.95 -24.73
N GLU A 525 -16.28 -18.28 -24.85
CA GLU A 525 -15.07 -19.04 -25.23
C GLU A 525 -13.80 -18.56 -24.50
N THR A 526 -13.95 -18.20 -23.22
CA THR A 526 -12.89 -17.55 -22.44
C THR A 526 -11.80 -18.53 -22.02
N LYS A 527 -10.54 -18.05 -21.99
CA LYS A 527 -9.40 -18.77 -21.40
C LYS A 527 -9.33 -18.65 -19.87
N SER A 528 -10.35 -18.06 -19.23
CA SER A 528 -10.39 -17.84 -17.79
C SER A 528 -10.27 -19.14 -16.99
N GLN A 529 -9.45 -19.12 -15.94
CA GLN A 529 -9.31 -20.26 -15.03
C GLN A 529 -10.62 -20.56 -14.26
N LEU A 530 -11.49 -19.55 -14.06
CA LEU A 530 -12.82 -19.76 -13.49
C LEU A 530 -13.69 -20.71 -14.34
N CYS A 531 -13.43 -20.78 -15.65
CA CYS A 531 -14.14 -21.61 -16.61
C CYS A 531 -13.40 -22.91 -16.96
N ASN A 532 -12.26 -23.21 -16.32
CA ASN A 532 -11.50 -24.45 -16.52
C ASN A 532 -12.12 -25.67 -15.79
N PHE A 533 -13.12 -25.44 -14.93
CA PHE A 533 -13.85 -26.48 -14.19
C PHE A 533 -13.00 -27.45 -13.35
N GLU A 534 -11.77 -27.09 -12.99
CA GLU A 534 -10.99 -27.81 -11.99
C GLU A 534 -11.63 -27.68 -10.59
N SER A 535 -11.39 -28.65 -9.70
CA SER A 535 -12.07 -28.72 -8.39
C SER A 535 -11.98 -27.44 -7.55
N PHE A 536 -10.86 -26.70 -7.64
CA PHE A 536 -10.69 -25.43 -6.93
C PHE A 536 -11.52 -24.30 -7.56
N TRP A 537 -11.51 -24.18 -8.89
CA TRP A 537 -12.22 -23.11 -9.60
C TRP A 537 -13.73 -23.33 -9.65
N VAL A 538 -14.19 -24.57 -9.63
CA VAL A 538 -15.62 -24.91 -9.42
C VAL A 538 -16.12 -24.39 -8.07
N LEU A 539 -15.31 -24.51 -7.01
CA LEU A 539 -15.66 -23.94 -5.70
C LEU A 539 -15.74 -22.41 -5.77
N GLY A 540 -14.82 -21.77 -6.50
CA GLY A 540 -14.86 -20.33 -6.76
C GLY A 540 -16.14 -19.88 -7.49
N LEU A 541 -16.54 -20.62 -8.53
CA LEU A 541 -17.75 -20.34 -9.31
C LEU A 541 -19.04 -20.53 -8.48
N PHE A 542 -19.12 -21.58 -7.65
CA PHE A 542 -20.25 -21.76 -6.73
C PHE A 542 -20.25 -20.73 -5.59
N ALA A 543 -19.09 -20.28 -5.12
CA ALA A 543 -19.01 -19.17 -4.18
C ALA A 543 -19.55 -17.88 -4.80
N ALA A 544 -19.18 -17.55 -6.04
CA ALA A 544 -19.71 -16.40 -6.77
C ALA A 544 -21.24 -16.50 -6.95
N SER A 545 -21.76 -17.66 -7.35
CA SER A 545 -23.20 -17.92 -7.46
C SER A 545 -23.96 -17.76 -6.12
N SER A 546 -23.38 -18.25 -5.03
CA SER A 546 -23.92 -18.05 -3.68
C SER A 546 -24.00 -16.57 -3.33
N MET A 547 -22.97 -15.79 -3.70
CA MET A 547 -22.95 -14.36 -3.45
C MET A 547 -23.99 -13.59 -4.28
N PHE A 548 -24.17 -13.94 -5.56
CA PHE A 548 -25.27 -13.40 -6.37
C PHE A 548 -26.64 -13.70 -5.77
N THR A 549 -26.83 -14.90 -5.26
CA THR A 549 -28.08 -15.31 -4.62
C THR A 549 -28.36 -14.48 -3.36
N ILE A 550 -27.36 -14.33 -2.49
CA ILE A 550 -27.49 -13.54 -1.25
C ILE A 550 -27.81 -12.08 -1.56
N THR A 551 -27.08 -11.45 -2.49
CA THR A 551 -27.30 -10.06 -2.90
C THR A 551 -28.68 -9.87 -3.54
N TYR A 552 -29.13 -10.78 -4.40
CA TYR A 552 -30.48 -10.75 -4.97
C TYR A 552 -31.57 -10.71 -3.87
N PHE A 553 -31.48 -11.58 -2.86
CA PHE A 553 -32.47 -11.58 -1.78
C PHE A 553 -32.41 -10.33 -0.90
N LEU A 554 -31.22 -9.78 -0.66
CA LEU A 554 -31.05 -8.53 0.08
C LEU A 554 -31.66 -7.36 -0.70
N ILE A 555 -31.39 -7.28 -2.01
CA ILE A 555 -31.95 -6.25 -2.89
C ILE A 555 -33.47 -6.34 -2.90
N LYS A 556 -34.02 -7.53 -3.18
CA LYS A 556 -35.47 -7.77 -3.16
C LYS A 556 -36.09 -7.38 -1.83
N THR A 557 -35.50 -7.82 -0.72
CA THR A 557 -36.01 -7.51 0.63
C THR A 557 -35.94 -6.01 0.91
N GLY A 558 -34.86 -5.33 0.51
CA GLY A 558 -34.70 -3.89 0.67
C GLY A 558 -35.81 -3.12 -0.06
N ILE A 559 -36.00 -3.40 -1.35
CA ILE A 559 -37.04 -2.76 -2.17
C ILE A 559 -38.44 -2.99 -1.59
N GLU A 560 -38.75 -4.19 -1.11
CA GLU A 560 -40.07 -4.50 -0.53
C GLU A 560 -40.33 -3.84 0.84
N ARG A 561 -39.26 -3.53 1.60
CA ARG A 561 -39.36 -3.15 3.03
C ARG A 561 -39.05 -1.68 3.32
N ILE A 562 -38.33 -1.00 2.44
CA ILE A 562 -38.15 0.46 2.49
C ILE A 562 -39.45 1.10 2.02
N LYS A 563 -40.17 1.76 2.92
CA LYS A 563 -41.48 2.38 2.65
C LYS A 563 -41.52 3.87 3.00
N ASP A 564 -40.63 4.31 3.88
CA ASP A 564 -40.64 5.67 4.41
C ASP A 564 -39.21 6.18 4.59
N LEU A 565 -38.83 7.17 3.79
CA LEU A 565 -37.55 7.89 3.88
C LEU A 565 -37.75 9.35 4.27
N SER A 566 -38.87 9.68 4.91
CA SER A 566 -39.21 11.06 5.32
C SER A 566 -38.15 11.73 6.21
N LEU A 567 -37.35 10.95 6.96
CA LEU A 567 -36.23 11.46 7.75
C LEU A 567 -35.11 12.10 6.91
N LEU A 568 -35.01 11.78 5.61
CA LEU A 568 -34.08 12.45 4.70
C LEU A 568 -34.54 13.86 4.29
N ASN A 569 -35.82 14.22 4.52
CA ASN A 569 -36.30 15.59 4.29
C ASN A 569 -35.72 16.59 5.31
N GLU A 570 -35.09 16.09 6.38
CA GLU A 570 -34.40 16.91 7.38
C GLU A 570 -32.95 17.27 6.98
N LEU A 571 -32.48 16.79 5.83
CA LEU A 571 -31.15 17.14 5.31
C LEU A 571 -31.10 18.61 4.89
N ASN A 572 -30.03 19.29 5.28
CA ASN A 572 -29.74 20.66 4.91
C ASN A 572 -28.75 20.74 3.72
N ALA A 573 -28.47 21.95 3.24
CA ALA A 573 -27.57 22.16 2.10
C ALA A 573 -26.13 21.64 2.35
N ILE A 574 -25.64 21.66 3.59
CA ILE A 574 -24.32 21.13 3.94
C ILE A 574 -24.32 19.60 3.89
N ASP A 575 -25.39 18.95 4.34
CA ASP A 575 -25.52 17.50 4.25
C ASP A 575 -25.56 17.04 2.78
N MET A 576 -26.28 17.77 1.92
CA MET A 576 -26.32 17.51 0.49
C MET A 576 -24.96 17.75 -0.18
N LEU A 577 -24.21 18.77 0.25
CA LEU A 577 -22.83 19.00 -0.20
C LEU A 577 -21.93 17.80 0.15
N LEU A 578 -22.01 17.31 1.40
CA LEU A 578 -21.21 16.16 1.86
C LEU A 578 -21.53 14.90 1.04
N ILE A 579 -22.81 14.60 0.82
CA ILE A 579 -23.23 13.44 0.03
C ILE A 579 -22.79 13.62 -1.43
N GLY A 580 -23.08 14.77 -2.03
CA GLY A 580 -22.80 15.05 -3.44
C GLY A 580 -21.30 15.01 -3.76
N ALA A 581 -20.45 15.65 -2.96
CA ALA A 581 -19.02 15.63 -3.15
C ALA A 581 -18.40 14.23 -2.89
N THR A 582 -18.92 13.47 -1.92
CA THR A 582 -18.50 12.08 -1.69
C THR A 582 -18.80 11.19 -2.91
N LEU A 583 -19.97 11.37 -3.54
CA LEU A 583 -20.32 10.64 -4.75
C LEU A 583 -19.47 11.11 -5.94
N PHE A 584 -19.36 12.41 -6.16
CA PHE A 584 -18.63 13.00 -7.28
C PHE A 584 -17.14 12.68 -7.27
N HIS A 585 -16.51 12.61 -6.10
CA HIS A 585 -15.09 12.24 -5.94
C HIS A 585 -14.72 10.98 -6.73
N CYS A 586 -15.54 9.94 -6.68
CA CYS A 586 -15.20 8.68 -7.35
C CYS A 586 -15.21 8.80 -8.87
N TRP A 587 -15.95 9.75 -9.43
CA TRP A 587 -16.05 10.00 -10.87
C TRP A 587 -14.96 10.93 -11.38
N SER A 588 -14.27 11.70 -10.52
CA SER A 588 -13.17 12.55 -10.99
C SER A 588 -12.00 11.73 -11.55
N PHE A 589 -11.87 10.45 -11.15
CA PHE A 589 -10.83 9.53 -11.58
C PHE A 589 -10.85 9.14 -13.08
N PHE A 590 -11.83 9.61 -13.85
CA PHE A 590 -11.75 9.53 -15.32
C PHE A 590 -10.59 10.35 -15.90
N GLY A 591 -10.09 11.36 -15.16
CA GLY A 591 -8.84 12.05 -15.49
C GLY A 591 -7.67 11.48 -14.67
N THR A 592 -6.59 11.09 -15.34
CA THR A 592 -5.36 10.59 -14.68
C THR A 592 -4.78 11.62 -13.71
N SER A 593 -4.84 12.91 -14.06
CA SER A 593 -4.40 14.01 -13.20
C SER A 593 -5.16 14.10 -11.88
N PHE A 594 -6.45 13.73 -11.84
CA PHE A 594 -7.24 13.69 -10.61
C PHE A 594 -6.88 12.51 -9.70
N ILE A 595 -6.26 11.45 -10.24
CA ILE A 595 -5.74 10.32 -9.46
C ILE A 595 -4.39 10.73 -8.83
N GLU A 596 -3.50 11.34 -9.62
CA GLU A 596 -2.19 11.82 -9.16
C GLU A 596 -2.34 12.94 -8.11
N GLU A 597 -3.24 13.89 -8.37
CA GLU A 597 -3.47 15.08 -7.54
C GLU A 597 -4.77 14.96 -6.72
N GLU A 598 -5.15 13.74 -6.28
CA GLU A 598 -6.39 13.48 -5.52
C GLU A 598 -6.53 14.40 -4.30
N HIS A 599 -5.41 14.68 -3.62
CA HIS A 599 -5.34 15.58 -2.48
C HIS A 599 -5.92 16.99 -2.77
N MET A 600 -5.70 17.54 -3.97
CA MET A 600 -6.25 18.85 -4.35
C MET A 600 -7.77 18.83 -4.42
N THR A 601 -8.35 17.69 -4.83
CA THR A 601 -9.82 17.50 -4.86
C THR A 601 -10.40 17.53 -3.45
N TRP A 602 -9.75 16.83 -2.51
CA TRP A 602 -10.16 16.84 -1.10
C TRP A 602 -9.96 18.19 -0.44
N TYR A 603 -8.85 18.89 -0.73
CA TYR A 603 -8.62 20.26 -0.24
C TYR A 603 -9.68 21.22 -0.76
N PHE A 604 -10.10 21.08 -2.01
CA PHE A 604 -11.21 21.85 -2.56
C PHE A 604 -12.50 21.59 -1.79
N PHE A 605 -12.93 20.33 -1.65
CA PHE A 605 -14.16 20.01 -0.92
C PHE A 605 -14.14 20.46 0.53
N TRP A 606 -12.99 20.30 1.21
CA TRP A 606 -12.83 20.73 2.59
C TRP A 606 -12.92 22.25 2.75
N ASN A 607 -12.27 23.00 1.86
CA ASN A 607 -12.37 24.47 1.85
C ASN A 607 -13.79 24.93 1.54
N THR A 608 -14.47 24.29 0.60
CA THR A 608 -15.88 24.56 0.30
C THR A 608 -16.76 24.32 1.53
N LEU A 609 -16.59 23.19 2.23
CA LEU A 609 -17.31 22.91 3.46
C LEU A 609 -17.03 23.97 4.54
N MET A 610 -15.76 24.29 4.79
CA MET A 610 -15.38 25.31 5.77
C MET A 610 -15.98 26.68 5.46
N PHE A 611 -16.00 27.07 4.19
CA PHE A 611 -16.61 28.31 3.73
C PHE A 611 -18.12 28.33 3.98
N PHE A 612 -18.86 27.30 3.55
CA PHE A 612 -20.32 27.26 3.75
C PHE A 612 -20.70 27.25 5.24
N VAL A 613 -19.96 26.51 6.08
CA VAL A 613 -20.18 26.50 7.53
C VAL A 613 -19.87 27.87 8.15
N LEU A 614 -18.78 28.52 7.72
CA LEU A 614 -18.42 29.85 8.19
C LEU A 614 -19.50 30.87 7.83
N VAL A 615 -19.93 30.92 6.56
CA VAL A 615 -20.99 31.83 6.09
C VAL A 615 -22.27 31.60 6.87
N ARG A 616 -22.71 30.34 7.03
CA ARG A 616 -23.90 30.00 7.81
C ARG A 616 -23.78 30.48 9.27
N THR A 617 -22.64 30.27 9.90
CA THR A 617 -22.39 30.68 11.30
C THR A 617 -22.40 32.20 11.44
N VAL A 618 -21.77 32.93 10.52
CA VAL A 618 -21.75 34.40 10.49
C VAL A 618 -23.15 34.97 10.27
N VAL A 619 -23.94 34.40 9.36
CA VAL A 619 -25.32 34.84 9.12
C VAL A 619 -26.16 34.66 10.40
N ILE A 620 -26.06 33.53 11.10
CA ILE A 620 -26.76 33.31 12.37
C ILE A 620 -26.34 34.34 13.43
N LEU A 621 -25.03 34.66 13.51
CA LEU A 621 -24.52 35.66 14.44
C LEU A 621 -25.03 37.07 14.11
N LEU A 622 -25.03 37.47 12.83
CA LEU A 622 -25.52 38.78 12.40
C LEU A 622 -27.03 38.92 12.66
N MET A 623 -27.80 37.87 12.38
CA MET A 623 -29.23 37.83 12.74
C MET A 623 -29.44 37.99 14.25
N TYR A 624 -28.60 37.35 15.08
CA TYR A 624 -28.65 37.51 16.54
C TYR A 624 -28.33 38.93 16.98
N LEU A 625 -27.23 39.52 16.49
CA LEU A 625 -26.83 40.89 16.83
C LEU A 625 -27.92 41.89 16.42
N SER A 626 -28.49 41.73 15.22
CA SER A 626 -29.60 42.54 14.72
C SER A 626 -30.85 42.43 15.61
N LYS A 627 -31.29 41.22 15.97
CA LYS A 627 -32.44 41.00 16.86
C LYS A 627 -32.20 41.55 18.29
N LYS A 628 -30.96 41.46 18.78
CA LYS A 628 -30.56 42.01 20.10
C LYS A 628 -30.57 43.54 20.08
N LEU A 629 -30.11 44.17 19.00
CA LEU A 629 -30.08 45.61 18.82
C LEU A 629 -31.49 46.21 18.64
N THR A 630 -32.40 45.49 17.98
CA THR A 630 -33.78 45.96 17.72
C THR A 630 -34.75 45.72 18.89
N GLY A 631 -34.31 45.09 19.99
CA GLY A 631 -35.16 44.87 21.17
C GLY A 631 -36.37 43.94 20.92
N ALA A 632 -36.28 43.05 19.93
CA ALA A 632 -37.40 42.17 19.55
C ALA A 632 -37.82 41.26 20.73
N THR A 633 -39.09 41.29 21.10
CA THR A 633 -39.70 40.57 22.23
C THR A 633 -39.51 39.04 22.17
N GLU A 634 -39.34 38.46 20.98
CA GLU A 634 -39.04 37.03 20.78
C GLU A 634 -37.76 36.54 21.49
N VAL A 635 -36.78 37.41 21.74
CA VAL A 635 -35.51 37.05 22.40
C VAL A 635 -35.65 37.09 23.92
N GLN A 636 -36.55 37.92 24.46
CA GLN A 636 -36.82 38.03 25.89
C GLN A 636 -37.75 36.93 26.41
N GLU A 637 -38.65 36.39 25.56
CA GLU A 637 -39.63 35.37 25.96
C GLU A 637 -39.11 33.91 25.89
N LYS A 638 -37.91 33.66 25.34
CA LYS A 638 -37.35 32.30 25.17
C LYS A 638 -35.87 32.20 25.61
N PRO A 639 -35.58 31.95 26.90
CA PRO A 639 -34.20 31.86 27.41
C PRO A 639 -33.35 30.78 26.73
N GLU A 640 -33.97 29.68 26.27
CA GLU A 640 -33.28 28.62 25.52
C GLU A 640 -32.72 29.11 24.16
N LEU A 641 -33.41 30.02 23.49
CA LEU A 641 -32.97 30.58 22.21
C LEU A 641 -31.74 31.47 22.40
N GLN A 642 -31.74 32.29 23.45
CA GLN A 642 -30.61 33.14 23.81
C GLN A 642 -29.36 32.31 24.20
N GLN A 643 -29.53 31.21 24.94
CA GLN A 643 -28.43 30.31 25.31
C GLN A 643 -27.81 29.63 24.08
N ARG A 644 -28.63 29.14 23.13
CA ARG A 644 -28.17 28.52 21.88
C ARG A 644 -27.44 29.53 20.99
N MET A 645 -27.99 30.73 20.83
CA MET A 645 -27.41 31.78 19.98
C MET A 645 -26.10 32.35 20.54
N SER A 646 -25.99 32.48 21.87
CA SER A 646 -24.72 32.82 22.54
C SER A 646 -23.67 31.72 22.37
N ALA A 647 -24.07 30.44 22.47
CA ALA A 647 -23.18 29.31 22.26
C ALA A 647 -22.62 29.25 20.83
N VAL A 648 -23.41 29.62 19.82
CA VAL A 648 -22.97 29.73 18.42
C VAL A 648 -22.00 30.90 18.22
N GLY A 649 -22.38 32.11 18.67
CA GLY A 649 -21.60 33.33 18.43
C GLY A 649 -20.26 33.41 19.16
N VAL A 650 -20.26 33.10 20.45
CA VAL A 650 -19.06 33.20 21.32
C VAL A 650 -18.28 31.87 21.36
N GLY A 651 -18.99 30.75 21.21
CA GLY A 651 -18.41 29.42 21.41
C GLY A 651 -17.91 28.71 20.15
N ILE A 652 -18.45 28.99 18.96
CA ILE A 652 -18.16 28.24 17.72
C ILE A 652 -17.33 29.04 16.72
N LEU A 653 -17.70 30.29 16.45
CA LEU A 653 -17.04 31.09 15.41
C LEU A 653 -15.51 31.20 15.59
N PRO A 654 -14.97 31.52 16.79
CA PRO A 654 -13.50 31.58 16.97
C PRO A 654 -12.81 30.23 16.78
N LYS A 655 -13.46 29.14 17.19
CA LYS A 655 -12.91 27.78 17.01
C LYS A 655 -12.87 27.38 15.54
N TRP A 656 -13.85 27.83 14.75
CA TRP A 656 -13.88 27.59 13.31
C TRP A 656 -12.81 28.37 12.57
N VAL A 657 -12.58 29.64 12.94
CA VAL A 657 -11.47 30.45 12.40
C VAL A 657 -10.12 29.81 12.74
N LEU A 658 -9.95 29.32 13.97
CA LEU A 658 -8.76 28.57 14.36
C LEU A 658 -8.59 27.28 13.54
N LEU A 659 -9.68 26.60 13.20
CA LEU A 659 -9.64 25.42 12.33
C LEU A 659 -9.17 25.74 10.91
N ILE A 660 -9.61 26.88 10.36
CA ILE A 660 -9.16 27.36 9.04
C ILE A 660 -7.66 27.70 9.07
N ALA A 661 -7.18 28.34 10.14
CA ALA A 661 -5.77 28.62 10.33
C ALA A 661 -4.95 27.31 10.45
N LEU A 662 -5.46 26.33 11.21
CA LEU A 662 -4.85 25.01 11.33
C LEU A 662 -4.82 24.29 9.98
N HIS A 663 -5.91 24.31 9.21
CA HIS A 663 -5.93 23.73 7.85
C HIS A 663 -4.85 24.34 6.96
N ARG A 664 -4.71 25.67 6.96
CA ARG A 664 -3.71 26.37 6.15
C ARG A 664 -2.29 25.95 6.52
N TYR A 665 -2.00 25.81 7.80
CA TYR A 665 -0.72 25.31 8.29
C TYR A 665 -0.48 23.83 7.92
N LEU A 666 -1.47 22.96 8.13
CA LEU A 666 -1.35 21.53 7.82
C LEU A 666 -1.13 21.26 6.33
N ARG A 667 -1.68 22.09 5.44
CA ARG A 667 -1.46 21.98 4.00
C ARG A 667 -0.02 22.25 3.58
N THR A 668 0.73 23.06 4.35
CA THR A 668 2.14 23.35 4.04
C THR A 668 3.09 22.35 4.68
N MET A 669 2.59 21.39 5.47
CA MET A 669 3.43 20.44 6.20
C MET A 669 4.20 19.51 5.29
N ASN A 670 3.52 18.88 4.33
CA ASN A 670 4.14 18.02 3.33
C ASN A 670 3.51 18.35 1.96
N GLN A 671 4.33 18.50 0.91
CA GLN A 671 3.81 18.51 -0.46
C GLN A 671 3.43 17.10 -0.88
N THR A 672 2.33 17.00 -1.61
CA THR A 672 1.80 15.75 -2.15
C THR A 672 1.54 15.88 -3.64
N GLY A 673 1.44 14.76 -4.34
CA GLY A 673 1.33 14.73 -5.81
C GLY A 673 2.70 14.82 -6.47
N ASP A 674 2.72 14.90 -7.80
CA ASP A 674 3.96 14.96 -8.57
C ASP A 674 4.27 16.39 -9.04
N ARG A 675 3.26 17.25 -9.24
CA ARG A 675 3.46 18.57 -9.86
C ARG A 675 4.24 19.57 -9.01
N TRP A 676 4.07 19.53 -7.69
CA TRP A 676 4.62 20.53 -6.77
C TRP A 676 5.61 19.95 -5.75
N LEU A 677 5.94 18.67 -5.88
CA LEU A 677 6.79 17.94 -4.94
C LEU A 677 8.23 18.49 -4.87
N PHE A 678 8.71 19.14 -5.94
CA PHE A 678 10.06 19.71 -5.99
C PHE A 678 10.20 21.03 -5.21
N LEU A 679 9.08 21.64 -4.80
CA LEU A 679 9.11 22.89 -4.03
C LEU A 679 9.32 22.59 -2.55
N PRO A 680 10.20 23.33 -1.85
CA PRO A 680 10.45 23.09 -0.45
C PRO A 680 9.19 23.35 0.39
N ASP A 681 8.99 22.51 1.39
CA ASP A 681 7.85 22.61 2.30
C ASP A 681 8.25 22.80 3.77
N THR A 682 7.27 22.77 4.67
CA THR A 682 7.54 22.98 6.10
C THR A 682 8.33 21.80 6.68
N ALA A 683 8.10 20.57 6.22
CA ALA A 683 8.87 19.41 6.64
C ALA A 683 10.32 19.50 6.15
N ASP A 684 10.57 19.89 4.89
CA ASP A 684 11.91 20.12 4.35
C ASP A 684 12.67 21.16 5.17
N TRP A 685 12.00 22.28 5.47
CA TRP A 685 12.58 23.32 6.30
C TRP A 685 12.88 22.83 7.71
N LEU A 686 11.98 22.07 8.35
CA LEU A 686 12.19 21.50 9.69
C LEU A 686 13.31 20.45 9.72
N ASN A 687 13.45 19.65 8.66
CA ASN A 687 14.47 18.60 8.59
C ASN A 687 15.87 19.13 8.21
N ALA A 688 15.98 20.40 7.81
CA ALA A 688 17.27 21.03 7.54
C ALA A 688 18.17 21.04 8.79
N PRO A 689 19.49 20.76 8.69
CA PRO A 689 20.40 20.69 9.84
C PRO A 689 20.43 21.95 10.72
N GLU A 690 20.18 23.11 10.11
CA GLU A 690 20.14 24.42 10.80
C GLU A 690 18.91 24.57 11.71
N ASN A 691 17.83 23.82 11.45
CA ASN A 691 16.52 23.97 12.08
C ASN A 691 16.17 22.84 13.06
N VAL A 692 17.14 22.00 13.44
CA VAL A 692 16.93 20.85 14.33
C VAL A 692 16.22 21.22 15.64
N PHE A 693 16.52 22.40 16.20
CA PHE A 693 15.82 22.92 17.39
C PHE A 693 14.30 23.03 17.18
N TYR A 694 13.86 23.54 16.03
CA TYR A 694 12.44 23.69 15.70
C TYR A 694 11.77 22.35 15.46
N LEU A 695 12.47 21.38 14.85
CA LEU A 695 11.98 20.01 14.67
C LEU A 695 11.74 19.32 16.02
N GLN A 696 12.71 19.43 16.93
CA GLN A 696 12.58 18.89 18.28
C GLN A 696 11.43 19.55 19.05
N ALA A 697 11.28 20.87 18.93
CA ALA A 697 10.14 21.58 19.52
C ALA A 697 8.80 21.10 18.95
N HIS A 698 8.68 20.89 17.64
CA HIS A 698 7.47 20.36 17.00
C HIS A 698 7.11 18.97 17.52
N LEU A 699 8.11 18.08 17.62
CA LEU A 699 7.95 16.73 18.16
C LEU A 699 7.43 16.75 19.61
N VAL A 700 8.04 17.58 20.47
CA VAL A 700 7.67 17.69 21.89
C VAL A 700 6.27 18.30 22.04
N VAL A 701 5.97 19.39 21.33
CA VAL A 701 4.64 20.04 21.35
C VAL A 701 3.55 19.07 20.88
N GLY A 702 3.78 18.33 19.79
CA GLY A 702 2.84 17.32 19.31
C GLY A 702 2.60 16.21 20.32
N THR A 703 3.67 15.71 20.95
CA THR A 703 3.60 14.63 21.95
C THR A 703 2.88 15.07 23.22
N ILE A 704 3.18 16.27 23.74
CA ILE A 704 2.49 16.84 24.90
C ILE A 704 1.02 17.15 24.58
N GLY A 705 0.73 17.66 23.37
CA GLY A 705 -0.64 17.87 22.90
C GLY A 705 -1.46 16.58 22.93
N THR A 706 -0.88 15.47 22.44
CA THR A 706 -1.50 14.13 22.53
C THR A 706 -1.72 13.72 23.98
N LEU A 707 -0.73 13.88 24.87
CA LEU A 707 -0.87 13.55 26.29
C LEU A 707 -2.04 14.29 26.94
N VAL A 708 -2.16 15.60 26.71
CA VAL A 708 -3.25 16.42 27.27
C VAL A 708 -4.62 15.92 26.81
N ILE A 709 -4.75 15.56 25.53
CA ILE A 709 -5.98 14.98 24.99
C ILE A 709 -6.27 13.62 25.64
N CYS A 710 -5.27 12.74 25.72
CA CYS A 710 -5.44 11.41 26.30
C CYS A 710 -5.89 11.50 27.76
N LEU A 711 -5.24 12.33 28.58
CA LEU A 711 -5.62 12.56 29.99
C LEU A 711 -7.02 13.15 30.11
N ARG A 712 -7.43 14.04 29.20
CA ARG A 712 -8.80 14.58 29.17
C ARG A 712 -9.83 13.51 28.85
N ASN A 713 -9.53 12.60 27.92
CA ASN A 713 -10.41 11.49 27.53
C ASN A 713 -10.60 10.49 28.69
N LEU A 714 -9.64 10.38 29.61
CA LEU A 714 -9.76 9.48 30.78
C LEU A 714 -10.88 9.87 31.75
N ARG A 715 -11.51 11.05 31.61
CA ARG A 715 -12.68 11.45 32.42
C ARG A 715 -13.91 10.55 32.21
N PHE A 716 -13.94 9.79 31.13
CA PHE A 716 -15.03 8.87 30.80
C PHE A 716 -14.83 7.47 31.42
N LEU A 717 -13.71 7.24 32.10
CA LEU A 717 -13.45 6.02 32.87
C LEU A 717 -13.86 6.26 34.34
N ASN A 718 -14.49 5.26 34.95
CA ASN A 718 -15.07 5.41 36.30
C ASN A 718 -14.07 5.13 37.42
N ASN A 719 -13.55 3.89 37.49
CA ASN A 719 -13.02 3.36 38.76
C ASN A 719 -11.49 3.41 38.89
N VAL A 720 -10.76 3.74 37.82
CA VAL A 720 -9.29 3.61 37.83
C VAL A 720 -8.56 4.78 37.16
N LYS A 721 -9.20 5.96 37.08
CA LYS A 721 -8.69 7.13 36.37
C LYS A 721 -7.25 7.50 36.75
N HIS A 722 -6.89 7.45 38.03
CA HIS A 722 -5.54 7.81 38.49
C HIS A 722 -4.47 6.84 37.97
N ILE A 723 -4.69 5.52 38.09
CA ILE A 723 -3.76 4.51 37.58
C ILE A 723 -3.67 4.60 36.06
N GLN A 724 -4.81 4.75 35.38
CA GLN A 724 -4.84 4.92 33.92
C GLN A 724 -4.09 6.17 33.48
N SER A 725 -4.16 7.27 34.24
CA SER A 725 -3.40 8.49 33.97
C SER A 725 -1.89 8.26 34.12
N MET A 726 -1.47 7.53 35.16
CA MET A 726 -0.06 7.17 35.36
C MET A 726 0.47 6.27 34.24
N LEU A 727 -0.33 5.28 33.80
CA LEU A 727 0.01 4.41 32.68
C LEU A 727 0.09 5.20 31.36
N THR A 728 -0.83 6.14 31.09
CA THR A 728 -0.75 7.02 29.91
C THR A 728 0.51 7.89 29.93
N ILE A 729 0.87 8.46 31.09
CA ILE A 729 2.11 9.24 31.22
C ILE A 729 3.33 8.34 30.98
N ALA A 730 3.36 7.13 31.55
CA ALA A 730 4.44 6.18 31.35
C ALA A 730 4.59 5.76 29.88
N ALA A 731 3.48 5.57 29.16
CA ALA A 731 3.51 5.29 27.71
C ALA A 731 4.10 6.46 26.92
N VAL A 732 3.74 7.71 27.23
CA VAL A 732 4.33 8.90 26.59
C VAL A 732 5.81 9.04 26.90
N VAL A 733 6.24 8.75 28.14
CA VAL A 733 7.66 8.71 28.50
C VAL A 733 8.40 7.67 27.67
N CYS A 734 7.82 6.50 27.43
CA CYS A 734 8.43 5.49 26.53
C CYS A 734 8.60 6.03 25.10
N VAL A 735 7.62 6.77 24.57
CA VAL A 735 7.74 7.42 23.24
C VAL A 735 8.92 8.40 23.23
N LEU A 736 9.04 9.26 24.24
CA LEU A 736 10.15 10.22 24.33
C LEU A 736 11.51 9.50 24.49
N CYS A 737 11.62 8.52 25.38
CA CYS A 737 12.83 7.72 25.56
C CYS A 737 13.24 7.00 24.27
N TYR A 738 12.28 6.47 23.50
CA TYR A 738 12.55 5.87 22.20
C TYR A 738 13.17 6.89 21.24
N ARG A 739 12.63 8.12 21.18
CA ARG A 739 13.17 9.19 20.31
C ARG A 739 14.58 9.64 20.72
N ILE A 740 14.90 9.58 22.01
CA ILE A 740 16.25 9.88 22.52
C ILE A 740 17.21 8.74 22.16
N ALA A 741 16.83 7.49 22.40
CA ALA A 741 17.63 6.30 22.07
C ALA A 741 17.86 6.14 20.56
N SER A 742 16.95 6.64 19.72
CA SER A 742 17.10 6.66 18.27
C SER A 742 17.82 7.92 17.74
N ASN A 743 18.44 8.73 18.60
CA ASN A 743 19.14 9.98 18.25
C ASN A 743 18.28 11.00 17.47
N THR A 744 16.96 10.96 17.67
CA THR A 744 16.01 11.88 17.02
C THR A 744 15.69 13.09 17.89
N LEU A 745 15.79 12.94 19.21
CA LEU A 745 15.64 14.00 20.19
C LEU A 745 16.93 14.12 21.01
N GLU A 746 17.60 15.27 20.92
CA GLU A 746 18.80 15.52 21.73
C GLU A 746 18.41 15.90 23.15
N THR A 747 19.13 15.35 24.13
CA THR A 747 18.98 15.73 25.53
C THR A 747 20.35 15.76 26.21
N PRO A 748 20.52 16.52 27.30
CA PRO A 748 21.74 16.52 28.09
C PRO A 748 21.95 15.23 28.91
N ILE A 749 21.01 14.28 28.86
CA ILE A 749 21.09 13.00 29.60
C ILE A 749 21.63 11.93 28.65
N ASP A 750 22.95 11.75 28.63
CA ASP A 750 23.60 10.80 27.72
C ASP A 750 23.28 9.33 28.02
N ASP A 751 22.95 8.99 29.27
CA ASP A 751 22.64 7.61 29.68
C ASP A 751 21.46 6.99 28.93
N ILE A 752 20.46 7.79 28.54
CA ILE A 752 19.26 7.27 27.84
C ILE A 752 19.60 6.88 26.39
N LYS A 753 20.62 7.52 25.79
CA LYS A 753 21.06 7.20 24.42
C LYS A 753 21.64 5.79 24.32
N THR A 754 22.11 5.21 25.43
CA THR A 754 22.64 3.85 25.46
C THR A 754 21.56 2.79 25.69
N TRP A 755 20.31 3.18 25.92
CA TRP A 755 19.23 2.23 26.17
C TRP A 755 18.80 1.54 24.88
N ASP A 756 18.39 0.27 25.00
CA ASP A 756 17.91 -0.50 23.87
C ASP A 756 16.51 -0.02 23.41
N PRO A 757 16.37 0.59 22.22
CA PRO A 757 15.10 1.14 21.74
C PRO A 757 14.02 0.07 21.58
N VAL A 758 14.39 -1.20 21.35
CA VAL A 758 13.42 -2.29 21.20
C VAL A 758 12.75 -2.59 22.55
N LYS A 759 13.53 -2.67 23.63
CA LYS A 759 12.99 -2.92 24.97
C LYS A 759 12.05 -1.81 25.42
N ILE A 760 12.35 -0.56 25.08
CA ILE A 760 11.49 0.59 25.36
C ILE A 760 10.13 0.41 24.68
N VAL A 761 10.13 0.01 23.41
CA VAL A 761 8.89 -0.24 22.65
C VAL A 761 8.14 -1.48 23.18
N ASP A 762 8.82 -2.53 23.64
CA ASP A 762 8.18 -3.69 24.26
C ASP A 762 7.46 -3.31 25.57
N VAL A 763 8.09 -2.46 26.41
CA VAL A 763 7.46 -1.91 27.62
C VAL A 763 6.26 -1.05 27.26
N PHE A 764 6.36 -0.21 26.22
CA PHE A 764 5.24 0.57 25.71
C PHE A 764 4.03 -0.31 25.35
N TRP A 765 4.22 -1.40 24.60
CA TRP A 765 3.14 -2.33 24.26
C TRP A 765 2.54 -3.01 25.50
N ALA A 766 3.38 -3.40 26.46
CA ALA A 766 2.91 -3.99 27.72
C ALA A 766 2.04 -3.01 28.52
N ILE A 767 2.38 -1.72 28.55
CA ILE A 767 1.58 -0.68 29.20
C ILE A 767 0.20 -0.57 28.54
N LEU A 768 0.12 -0.47 27.22
CA LEU A 768 -1.17 -0.35 26.52
C LEU A 768 -2.08 -1.57 26.77
N ILE A 769 -1.50 -2.78 26.72
CA ILE A 769 -2.25 -4.01 27.03
C ILE A 769 -2.75 -3.99 28.48
N ALA A 770 -1.92 -3.57 29.43
CA ALA A 770 -2.29 -3.45 30.83
C ALA A 770 -3.43 -2.46 31.05
N GLN A 771 -3.45 -1.33 30.33
CA GLN A 771 -4.54 -0.35 30.41
C GLN A 771 -5.89 -0.96 30.01
N PHE A 772 -5.92 -1.71 28.92
CA PHE A 772 -7.14 -2.36 28.42
C PHE A 772 -7.63 -3.47 29.35
N LEU A 773 -6.72 -4.32 29.84
CA LEU A 773 -7.04 -5.37 30.81
C LEU A 773 -7.56 -4.81 32.13
N LEU A 774 -6.94 -3.74 32.64
CA LEU A 774 -7.32 -3.08 33.88
C LEU A 774 -8.75 -2.54 33.81
N GLU A 775 -9.14 -1.96 32.67
CA GLU A 775 -10.50 -1.47 32.46
C GLU A 775 -11.51 -2.62 32.50
N ILE A 776 -11.27 -3.73 31.79
CA ILE A 776 -12.15 -4.90 31.79
C ILE A 776 -12.29 -5.48 33.20
N VAL A 777 -11.17 -5.69 33.91
CA VAL A 777 -11.15 -6.26 35.27
C VAL A 777 -11.89 -5.35 36.26
N SER A 778 -11.79 -4.03 36.10
CA SER A 778 -12.49 -3.07 36.96
C SER A 778 -14.03 -3.21 36.86
N TYR A 779 -14.54 -3.61 35.70
CA TYR A 779 -15.98 -3.84 35.47
C TYR A 779 -16.45 -5.24 35.90
N ILE A 780 -15.56 -6.23 35.99
CA ILE A 780 -15.90 -7.57 36.53
C ILE A 780 -16.05 -7.53 38.07
N GLY A 781 -15.43 -6.56 38.73
CA GLY A 781 -15.55 -6.35 40.18
C GLY A 781 -14.54 -7.12 41.05
N ILE A 782 -13.54 -7.76 40.44
CA ILE A 782 -12.48 -8.52 41.14
C ILE A 782 -11.65 -7.60 42.06
N LEU A 783 -11.51 -6.31 41.71
CA LEU A 783 -10.74 -5.33 42.48
C LEU A 783 -11.46 -4.78 43.72
N LYS A 784 -12.71 -5.18 44.02
CA LYS A 784 -13.39 -4.80 45.28
C LYS A 784 -12.61 -5.25 46.53
N SER A 785 -11.79 -6.30 46.40
CA SER A 785 -10.99 -6.86 47.49
C SER A 785 -9.68 -6.08 47.75
N CYS A 786 -9.26 -5.18 46.85
CA CYS A 786 -8.04 -4.39 46.98
C CYS A 786 -8.32 -2.99 47.55
N GLY A 787 -8.89 -2.91 48.76
CA GLY A 787 -8.68 -1.83 49.74
C GLY A 787 -8.75 -0.34 49.35
N LEU A 788 -9.16 0.05 48.15
CA LEU A 788 -9.24 1.45 47.72
C LEU A 788 -10.65 1.98 47.97
N GLN A 789 -10.85 2.58 49.15
CA GLN A 789 -12.08 3.34 49.41
C GLN A 789 -12.18 4.52 48.44
N PRO A 790 -13.30 4.68 47.71
CA PRO A 790 -13.49 5.84 46.84
C PRO A 790 -13.65 7.09 47.71
N THR A 791 -12.84 8.11 47.45
CA THR A 791 -12.87 9.39 48.17
C THR A 791 -14.28 10.02 48.11
N ARG A 792 -14.89 10.20 49.28
CA ARG A 792 -16.05 11.06 49.52
C ARG A 792 -15.57 12.52 49.40
N ASN A 793 -15.76 13.16 48.25
CA ASN A 793 -16.06 14.60 48.16
C ASN A 793 -16.48 14.97 46.72
N ASN A 794 -17.41 15.93 46.64
CA ASN A 794 -18.13 16.51 45.49
C ASN A 794 -19.41 15.80 45.00
N GLN A 795 -20.54 16.43 45.32
CA GLN A 795 -21.93 16.10 44.98
C GLN A 795 -22.34 16.41 43.52
N SER A 796 -21.40 16.51 42.57
CA SER A 796 -21.72 16.85 41.16
C SER A 796 -21.08 15.93 40.11
N ALA A 797 -20.48 14.81 40.52
CA ALA A 797 -19.94 13.82 39.60
C ALA A 797 -20.88 12.61 39.49
N ASN A 798 -21.16 12.17 38.26
CA ASN A 798 -21.80 10.90 37.92
C ASN A 798 -21.02 9.71 38.53
N LYS A 799 -21.17 9.47 39.83
CA LYS A 799 -20.61 8.31 40.54
C LYS A 799 -21.43 7.09 40.18
N PHE A 800 -20.87 6.21 39.35
CA PHE A 800 -21.42 4.89 39.08
C PHE A 800 -21.18 4.00 40.31
N GLU A 801 -22.21 3.81 41.12
CA GLU A 801 -22.26 2.72 42.10
C GLU A 801 -22.78 1.47 41.40
N TYR A 802 -21.96 0.41 41.40
CA TYR A 802 -22.35 -0.94 40.93
C TYR A 802 -23.63 -1.45 41.63
N SER A 803 -24.01 -0.83 42.74
CA SER A 803 -25.07 -1.22 43.68
C SER A 803 -26.27 -0.27 43.70
N LYS A 804 -26.56 0.50 42.64
CA LYS A 804 -27.83 1.25 42.59
C LYS A 804 -28.96 0.35 42.07
N PRO A 805 -29.88 -0.13 42.94
CA PRO A 805 -31.15 -0.71 42.52
C PRO A 805 -31.90 0.25 41.58
N LYS A 806 -32.66 -0.31 40.64
CA LYS A 806 -33.59 0.42 39.77
C LYS A 806 -34.63 1.07 40.71
N ALA A 807 -34.93 2.36 40.56
CA ALA A 807 -36.00 2.96 41.35
C ALA A 807 -37.30 2.16 41.14
N LYS A 808 -37.88 1.62 42.21
CA LYS A 808 -39.11 0.82 42.18
C LYS A 808 -40.22 1.65 41.52
N SER A 809 -40.76 1.19 40.38
CA SER A 809 -42.04 1.67 39.87
C SER A 809 -43.17 1.06 40.68
N GLU A 810 -44.32 1.75 40.78
CA GLU A 810 -45.45 1.38 41.66
C GLU A 810 -45.96 -0.06 41.46
N ASP A 811 -45.76 -0.67 40.28
CA ASP A 811 -46.17 -2.05 39.97
C ASP A 811 -45.37 -3.16 40.69
N TYR A 812 -44.22 -2.85 41.32
CA TYR A 812 -43.35 -3.85 41.98
C TYR A 812 -43.64 -4.08 43.47
N PHE A 813 -44.70 -3.48 44.01
CA PHE A 813 -44.99 -3.50 45.46
C PHE A 813 -45.46 -4.86 46.02
N TYR A 814 -45.76 -5.86 45.19
CA TYR A 814 -46.43 -7.10 45.64
C TYR A 814 -45.59 -8.39 45.62
N ASP A 815 -44.30 -8.35 45.24
CA ASP A 815 -43.47 -9.57 45.21
C ASP A 815 -42.16 -9.41 46.01
N ASN A 816 -42.18 -9.83 47.28
CA ASN A 816 -41.06 -9.73 48.22
C ASN A 816 -39.92 -10.76 47.95
N LEU A 817 -40.06 -11.63 46.94
CA LEU A 817 -39.08 -12.68 46.60
C LEU A 817 -38.21 -12.36 45.37
N MET A 818 -38.42 -11.23 44.69
CA MET A 818 -37.57 -10.81 43.56
C MET A 818 -36.64 -9.66 43.96
N GLU A 819 -35.40 -9.98 44.35
CA GLU A 819 -34.32 -9.00 44.42
C GLU A 819 -33.95 -8.48 43.01
N GLU A 820 -33.80 -7.16 42.90
CA GLU A 820 -33.75 -6.44 41.62
C GLU A 820 -32.60 -6.85 40.68
N PRO A 821 -32.85 -6.97 39.36
CA PRO A 821 -31.80 -7.13 38.36
C PRO A 821 -31.09 -5.79 38.13
N TRP A 822 -29.76 -5.79 38.31
CA TRP A 822 -28.80 -4.78 37.87
C TRP A 822 -29.24 -4.01 36.60
N ASN A 823 -28.97 -2.70 36.48
CA ASN A 823 -29.19 -1.95 35.23
C ASN A 823 -28.14 -2.33 34.16
N VAL A 824 -28.25 -3.55 33.65
CA VAL A 824 -27.30 -4.23 32.76
C VAL A 824 -26.99 -3.43 31.51
N GLU A 825 -27.98 -2.74 30.96
CA GLU A 825 -27.81 -1.95 29.74
C GLU A 825 -26.99 -0.67 29.99
N GLU A 826 -27.13 -0.07 31.18
CA GLU A 826 -26.30 1.07 31.59
C GLU A 826 -24.84 0.64 31.85
N VAL A 827 -24.62 -0.54 32.44
CA VAL A 827 -23.27 -1.09 32.63
C VAL A 827 -22.57 -1.33 31.29
N LYS A 828 -23.25 -1.97 30.33
CA LYS A 828 -22.72 -2.20 28.98
C LYS A 828 -22.38 -0.89 28.28
N LEU A 829 -23.28 0.09 28.35
CA LEU A 829 -23.08 1.40 27.72
C LEU A 829 -21.88 2.14 28.32
N ASN A 830 -21.75 2.14 29.65
CA ASN A 830 -20.61 2.77 30.33
C ASN A 830 -19.29 2.07 30.04
N LEU A 831 -19.26 0.72 30.02
CA LEU A 831 -18.07 -0.04 29.64
C LEU A 831 -17.63 0.29 28.21
N VAL A 832 -18.56 0.31 27.26
CA VAL A 832 -18.25 0.67 25.88
C VAL A 832 -17.77 2.12 25.76
N ARG A 833 -18.32 3.06 26.54
CA ARG A 833 -17.82 4.44 26.61
C ARG A 833 -16.36 4.48 27.07
N GLY A 834 -16.01 3.76 28.14
CA GLY A 834 -14.63 3.65 28.64
C GLY A 834 -13.69 3.05 27.60
N LEU A 835 -14.03 1.85 27.09
CA LEU A 835 -13.22 1.12 26.11
C LEU A 835 -13.05 1.88 24.78
N SER A 836 -14.07 2.61 24.29
CA SER A 836 -13.97 3.38 23.04
C SER A 836 -13.00 4.56 23.17
N HIS A 837 -12.98 5.25 24.32
CA HIS A 837 -12.04 6.34 24.57
C HIS A 837 -10.63 5.83 24.87
N LEU A 838 -10.50 4.67 25.54
CA LEU A 838 -9.22 4.03 25.76
C LEU A 838 -8.60 3.57 24.44
N MET A 839 -9.38 2.90 23.58
CA MET A 839 -8.95 2.54 22.21
C MET A 839 -8.47 3.75 21.43
N LEU A 840 -9.18 4.88 21.49
CA LEU A 840 -8.75 6.12 20.83
C LEU A 840 -7.42 6.64 21.38
N ASN A 841 -7.24 6.64 22.71
CA ASN A 841 -6.00 7.07 23.35
C ASN A 841 -4.83 6.17 22.93
N ASP A 842 -4.98 4.85 23.03
CA ASP A 842 -3.94 3.89 22.67
C ASP A 842 -3.57 4.04 21.19
N LEU A 843 -4.56 4.22 20.32
CA LEU A 843 -4.34 4.47 18.90
C LEU A 843 -3.54 5.76 18.65
N MET A 844 -3.87 6.85 19.32
CA MET A 844 -3.12 8.11 19.21
C MET A 844 -1.67 7.95 19.69
N LEU A 845 -1.43 7.22 20.78
CA LEU A 845 -0.09 6.96 21.30
C LEU A 845 0.74 6.08 20.36
N ILE A 846 0.13 5.03 19.80
CA ILE A 846 0.77 4.17 18.80
C ILE A 846 1.14 5.00 17.56
N VAL A 847 0.23 5.83 17.05
CA VAL A 847 0.53 6.69 15.90
C VAL A 847 1.63 7.70 16.23
N CYS A 848 1.64 8.32 17.41
CA CYS A 848 2.74 9.20 17.85
C CYS A 848 4.11 8.49 17.84
N LEU A 849 4.15 7.21 18.20
CA LEU A 849 5.38 6.40 18.15
C LEU A 849 5.80 6.09 16.70
N LEU A 850 4.84 5.86 15.79
CA LEU A 850 5.12 5.46 14.41
C LEU A 850 5.40 6.64 13.47
N MET A 851 4.86 7.82 13.73
CA MET A 851 5.00 9.01 12.87
C MET A 851 6.45 9.49 12.73
N ARG A 852 6.78 10.10 11.58
CA ARG A 852 7.99 10.92 11.42
C ARG A 852 7.97 12.13 12.39
N PRO A 853 9.13 12.62 12.86
CA PRO A 853 9.19 13.66 13.88
C PRO A 853 8.41 14.94 13.54
N HIS A 854 8.51 15.44 12.31
CA HIS A 854 7.78 16.63 11.85
C HIS A 854 6.25 16.41 11.80
N ASN A 855 5.77 15.17 11.61
CA ASN A 855 4.35 14.83 11.51
C ASN A 855 3.68 14.55 12.86
N VAL A 856 4.40 14.47 13.97
CA VAL A 856 3.81 14.13 15.28
C VAL A 856 2.74 15.15 15.73
N VAL A 857 2.85 16.41 15.33
CA VAL A 857 1.84 17.47 15.59
C VAL A 857 0.48 17.18 14.93
N MET A 858 0.45 16.32 13.91
CA MET A 858 -0.81 15.96 13.24
C MET A 858 -1.72 15.11 14.12
N VAL A 859 -1.17 14.29 15.01
CA VAL A 859 -1.95 13.40 15.87
C VAL A 859 -2.98 14.15 16.73
N PRO A 860 -2.60 15.17 17.54
CA PRO A 860 -3.57 15.96 18.28
C PRO A 860 -4.44 16.81 17.34
N SER A 861 -3.91 17.22 16.19
CA SER A 861 -4.64 18.04 15.20
C SER A 861 -5.83 17.30 14.56
N VAL A 862 -5.70 16.00 14.26
CA VAL A 862 -6.82 15.16 13.75
C VAL A 862 -7.96 15.18 14.77
N PHE A 863 -7.65 14.88 16.03
CA PHE A 863 -8.66 14.81 17.09
C PHE A 863 -9.36 16.15 17.30
N VAL A 864 -8.60 17.25 17.36
CA VAL A 864 -9.15 18.61 17.48
C VAL A 864 -10.07 18.91 16.30
N THR A 865 -9.66 18.58 15.07
CA THR A 865 -10.47 18.77 13.86
C THR A 865 -11.77 17.98 13.92
N CYS A 866 -11.73 16.68 14.28
CA CYS A 866 -12.92 15.84 14.44
C CYS A 866 -13.90 16.40 15.47
N VAL A 867 -13.41 16.80 16.65
CA VAL A 867 -14.26 17.30 17.74
C VAL A 867 -14.88 18.65 17.39
N LEU A 868 -14.09 19.58 16.86
CA LEU A 868 -14.58 20.92 16.50
C LEU A 868 -15.59 20.85 15.36
N THR A 869 -15.28 20.12 14.29
CA THR A 869 -16.23 20.01 13.17
C THR A 869 -17.51 19.29 13.58
N SER A 870 -17.43 18.27 14.44
CA SER A 870 -18.64 17.61 14.97
C SER A 870 -19.55 18.53 15.77
N GLN A 871 -18.98 19.52 16.47
CA GLN A 871 -19.75 20.54 17.20
C GLN A 871 -20.41 21.53 16.23
N CYS A 872 -19.69 21.91 15.17
CA CYS A 872 -20.20 22.82 14.15
C CYS A 872 -21.26 22.16 13.24
N MET A 873 -21.32 20.84 13.19
CA MET A 873 -22.28 20.08 12.39
C MET A 873 -23.51 19.62 13.16
N ASP A 874 -23.64 19.96 14.44
CA ASP A 874 -24.79 19.56 15.24
C ASP A 874 -26.06 20.34 14.81
N HIS A 875 -27.02 19.66 14.19
CA HIS A 875 -28.24 20.28 13.67
C HIS A 875 -29.10 20.88 14.79
N LYS A 876 -29.03 20.33 16.01
CA LYS A 876 -29.78 20.86 17.17
C LYS A 876 -29.30 22.24 17.61
N LEU A 877 -28.04 22.55 17.31
CA LEU A 877 -27.40 23.80 17.68
C LEU A 877 -27.55 24.87 16.59
N LEU A 878 -27.82 24.44 15.35
CA LEU A 878 -27.90 25.29 14.15
C LEU A 878 -29.31 25.52 13.60
N ASP A 879 -30.33 24.85 14.12
CA ASP A 879 -31.72 24.96 13.63
C ASP A 879 -32.63 25.72 14.61
N SER A 880 -33.54 26.53 14.08
CA SER A 880 -34.37 27.47 14.86
C SER A 880 -35.62 26.84 15.49
N LYS A 881 -36.00 25.64 15.08
CA LYS A 881 -37.25 24.96 15.48
C LYS A 881 -37.00 23.89 16.55
N SER A 882 -37.40 24.16 17.80
CA SER A 882 -37.40 23.16 18.88
C SER A 882 -38.45 22.06 18.60
N GLY A 883 -38.03 20.90 18.11
CA GLY A 883 -38.93 19.75 17.96
C GLY A 883 -38.64 18.76 16.83
N LYS A 884 -37.71 19.06 15.91
CA LYS A 884 -37.33 18.14 14.83
C LYS A 884 -36.47 16.98 15.33
N LYS A 885 -36.76 15.76 14.87
CA LYS A 885 -35.97 14.55 15.14
C LYS A 885 -34.79 14.46 14.16
N THR A 886 -33.72 15.21 14.43
CA THR A 886 -32.54 15.33 13.54
C THR A 886 -31.51 14.20 13.68
N GLU A 887 -31.72 13.24 14.59
CA GLU A 887 -30.73 12.22 14.96
C GLU A 887 -30.12 11.46 13.77
N VAL A 888 -30.94 11.15 12.76
CA VAL A 888 -30.47 10.45 11.55
C VAL A 888 -29.57 11.34 10.68
N ALA A 889 -29.94 12.60 10.47
CA ALA A 889 -29.14 13.57 9.74
C ALA A 889 -27.83 13.90 10.49
N ASP A 890 -27.89 14.01 11.81
CA ASP A 890 -26.72 14.21 12.68
C ASP A 890 -25.72 13.04 12.56
N ILE A 891 -26.20 11.79 12.57
CA ILE A 891 -25.33 10.60 12.42
C ILE A 891 -24.73 10.54 11.01
N LEU A 892 -25.52 10.83 9.97
CA LEU A 892 -25.08 10.80 8.58
C LEU A 892 -23.97 11.84 8.33
N SER A 893 -24.25 13.10 8.63
CA SER A 893 -23.31 14.22 8.46
C SER A 893 -22.02 14.01 9.26
N ARG A 894 -22.14 13.62 10.53
CA ARG A 894 -21.00 13.34 11.40
C ARG A 894 -20.15 12.18 10.87
N THR A 895 -20.77 11.12 10.36
CA THR A 895 -20.03 9.98 9.78
C THR A 895 -19.25 10.40 8.53
N LEU A 896 -19.89 11.12 7.59
CA LEU A 896 -19.23 11.59 6.36
C LEU A 896 -18.11 12.58 6.63
N VAL A 897 -18.29 13.49 7.60
CA VAL A 897 -17.26 14.47 7.96
C VAL A 897 -16.02 13.81 8.56
N HIS A 898 -16.17 12.84 9.48
CA HIS A 898 -15.00 12.15 10.04
C HIS A 898 -14.25 11.37 8.96
N MET A 899 -14.97 10.81 7.99
CA MET A 899 -14.37 10.16 6.83
C MET A 899 -13.56 11.14 5.98
N TRP A 900 -14.10 12.33 5.66
CA TRP A 900 -13.38 13.36 4.94
C TRP A 900 -12.13 13.83 5.70
N ILE A 901 -12.24 14.07 7.01
CA ILE A 901 -11.10 14.43 7.86
C ILE A 901 -10.04 13.33 7.81
N GLY A 902 -10.44 12.07 7.88
CA GLY A 902 -9.52 10.95 7.74
C GLY A 902 -8.72 11.01 6.44
N ILE A 903 -9.39 11.22 5.31
CA ILE A 903 -8.75 11.30 3.99
C ILE A 903 -7.85 12.55 3.87
N LEU A 904 -8.26 13.69 4.42
CA LEU A 904 -7.42 14.89 4.42
C LEU A 904 -6.12 14.69 5.18
N PHE A 905 -6.17 14.05 6.35
CA PHE A 905 -4.98 13.78 7.14
C PHE A 905 -4.11 12.66 6.56
N PHE A 906 -4.68 11.76 5.75
CA PHE A 906 -3.89 10.87 4.91
C PHE A 906 -2.96 11.68 3.99
N PHE A 907 -3.48 12.72 3.32
CA PHE A 907 -2.68 13.58 2.45
C PHE A 907 -1.80 14.58 3.21
N TYR A 908 -2.25 15.20 4.32
CA TYR A 908 -1.38 16.11 5.08
C TYR A 908 -0.11 15.43 5.57
N GLN A 909 -0.17 14.13 5.87
CA GLN A 909 0.99 13.35 6.29
C GLN A 909 2.05 13.17 5.20
N GLY A 910 1.74 13.49 3.93
CA GLY A 910 2.62 13.29 2.78
C GLY A 910 2.34 12.01 1.99
N ASN A 911 1.31 11.23 2.33
CA ASN A 911 0.96 10.05 1.54
C ASN A 911 0.35 10.47 0.19
N SER A 912 0.56 9.67 -0.84
CA SER A 912 -0.05 9.83 -2.15
C SER A 912 -0.52 8.48 -2.69
N ASN A 913 -1.12 8.45 -3.89
CA ASN A 913 -1.49 7.20 -4.56
C ASN A 913 -0.30 6.50 -5.24
N SER A 914 0.94 6.91 -4.93
CA SER A 914 2.17 6.30 -5.43
C SER A 914 2.79 5.37 -4.39
N LEU A 915 3.35 4.24 -4.83
CA LEU A 915 4.08 3.31 -3.96
C LEU A 915 5.32 3.96 -3.33
N SER A 916 5.89 4.97 -3.98
CA SER A 916 7.03 5.75 -3.49
C SER A 916 6.75 6.53 -2.19
N SER A 917 5.48 6.84 -1.91
CA SER A 917 5.09 7.61 -0.71
C SER A 917 4.96 6.76 0.56
N VAL A 918 5.06 5.43 0.46
CA VAL A 918 4.90 4.54 1.61
C VAL A 918 6.15 4.60 2.50
N ASP A 919 5.99 5.10 3.73
CA ASP A 919 7.08 5.11 4.71
C ASP A 919 7.36 3.71 5.29
N LEU A 920 8.37 3.04 4.73
CA LEU A 920 8.84 1.73 5.18
C LEU A 920 9.41 1.77 6.61
N GLY A 921 10.04 2.88 7.01
CA GLY A 921 10.72 3.03 8.30
C GLY A 921 9.76 2.82 9.48
N SER A 922 8.52 3.29 9.34
CA SER A 922 7.45 3.12 10.32
C SER A 922 7.15 1.65 10.67
N GLY A 923 7.35 0.72 9.72
CA GLY A 923 7.13 -0.71 9.92
C GLY A 923 8.10 -1.37 10.90
N TYR A 924 9.30 -0.79 11.03
CA TYR A 924 10.44 -1.37 11.76
C TYR A 924 10.61 -0.83 13.18
N VAL A 925 9.80 0.16 13.57
CA VAL A 925 9.85 0.78 14.90
C VAL A 925 9.77 -0.28 16.01
N GLY A 926 10.85 -0.45 16.78
CA GLY A 926 10.95 -1.44 17.84
C GLY A 926 10.92 -2.90 17.37
N LEU A 927 11.51 -3.25 16.22
CA LEU A 927 11.72 -4.65 15.80
C LEU A 927 13.21 -5.01 15.71
N ARG A 928 13.53 -6.21 16.21
CA ARG A 928 14.80 -6.93 15.94
C ARG A 928 14.81 -7.65 14.63
N GLU A 929 13.75 -8.41 14.39
CA GLU A 929 13.64 -9.21 13.19
C GLU A 929 12.46 -8.75 12.32
N TYR A 930 12.67 -8.79 11.01
CA TYR A 930 11.57 -8.68 10.05
C TYR A 930 10.51 -9.74 10.33
N CYS A 931 9.30 -9.26 10.59
CA CYS A 931 8.10 -10.07 10.62
C CYS A 931 7.10 -9.42 9.66
N PRO A 932 6.79 -10.05 8.51
CA PRO A 932 5.96 -9.42 7.47
C PRO A 932 4.63 -8.90 8.00
N VAL A 933 3.98 -9.67 8.88
CA VAL A 933 2.69 -9.29 9.47
C VAL A 933 2.82 -8.07 10.36
N ARG A 934 3.82 -8.02 11.25
CA ARG A 934 4.01 -6.88 12.16
C ARG A 934 4.41 -5.61 11.40
N VAL A 935 5.29 -5.75 10.41
CA VAL A 935 5.74 -4.65 9.55
C VAL A 935 4.57 -4.12 8.72
N ALA A 936 3.81 -4.98 8.03
CA ALA A 936 2.65 -4.57 7.24
C ALA A 936 1.55 -3.91 8.08
N LEU A 937 1.27 -4.45 9.28
CA LEU A 937 0.27 -3.85 10.19
C LEU A 937 0.70 -2.45 10.65
N ARG A 938 1.98 -2.25 10.98
CA ARG A 938 2.50 -0.94 11.42
C ARG A 938 2.61 0.06 10.28
N MET A 939 3.11 -0.36 9.13
CA MET A 939 3.17 0.49 7.93
C MET A 939 1.77 0.90 7.48
N GLY A 940 0.82 -0.04 7.44
CA GLY A 940 -0.54 0.31 7.07
C GLY A 940 -1.23 1.16 8.14
N LEU A 941 -0.99 0.92 9.44
CA LEU A 941 -1.48 1.80 10.49
C LEU A 941 -0.87 3.21 10.42
N HIS A 942 0.41 3.33 10.05
CA HIS A 942 1.07 4.61 9.79
C HIS A 942 0.46 5.30 8.57
N ALA A 943 0.33 4.61 7.45
CA ALA A 943 -0.25 5.16 6.22
C ALA A 943 -1.70 5.62 6.43
N TYR A 944 -2.53 4.81 7.08
CA TYR A 944 -3.94 5.11 7.35
C TYR A 944 -4.18 5.66 8.76
N ALA A 945 -3.20 6.33 9.35
CA ALA A 945 -3.31 6.89 10.71
C ALA A 945 -4.43 7.93 10.84
N GLY A 946 -4.53 8.85 9.88
CA GLY A 946 -5.61 9.85 9.81
C GLY A 946 -7.00 9.21 9.82
N PRO A 947 -7.33 8.32 8.85
CA PRO A 947 -8.59 7.59 8.83
C PRO A 947 -8.85 6.77 10.10
N ALA A 948 -7.84 6.11 10.66
CA ALA A 948 -7.97 5.30 11.87
C ALA A 948 -8.34 6.17 13.10
N ILE A 949 -7.63 7.28 13.32
CA ILE A 949 -7.90 8.19 14.44
C ILE A 949 -9.27 8.85 14.27
N ALA A 950 -9.61 9.32 13.06
CA ALA A 950 -10.90 9.93 12.79
C ALA A 950 -12.07 8.94 12.98
N GLY A 951 -11.91 7.69 12.56
CA GLY A 951 -12.89 6.62 12.81
C GLY A 951 -13.03 6.31 14.31
N ALA A 952 -11.93 6.17 15.04
CA ALA A 952 -11.97 5.96 16.49
C ALA A 952 -12.65 7.13 17.24
N ALA A 953 -12.37 8.37 16.81
CA ALA A 953 -13.01 9.57 17.35
C ALA A 953 -14.52 9.61 17.08
N LEU A 954 -14.98 9.15 15.91
CA LEU A 954 -16.40 9.02 15.59
C LEU A 954 -17.08 8.05 16.57
N PHE A 955 -16.53 6.85 16.75
CA PHE A 955 -17.15 5.83 17.61
C PHE A 955 -17.12 6.20 19.11
N ALA A 956 -16.05 6.84 19.58
CA ALA A 956 -15.99 7.42 20.92
C ALA A 956 -17.06 8.52 21.10
N THR A 957 -17.27 9.34 20.07
CA THR A 957 -18.30 10.39 20.07
C THR A 957 -19.72 9.82 20.04
N ILE A 958 -19.97 8.74 19.31
CA ILE A 958 -21.25 8.02 19.32
C ILE A 958 -21.53 7.48 20.72
N ALA A 959 -20.57 6.74 21.32
CA ALA A 959 -20.72 6.19 22.67
C ALA A 959 -20.99 7.29 23.72
N ARG A 960 -20.38 8.47 23.57
CA ARG A 960 -20.58 9.62 24.46
C ARG A 960 -22.00 10.19 24.40
N HIS A 961 -22.61 10.29 23.21
CA HIS A 961 -23.91 10.96 23.05
C HIS A 961 -25.11 10.02 23.19
N SER A 962 -24.92 8.70 23.07
CA SER A 962 -26.02 7.75 23.26
C SER A 962 -26.50 7.75 24.70
N GLU A 963 -27.80 7.91 24.93
CA GLU A 963 -28.41 7.89 26.27
C GLU A 963 -28.70 6.44 26.74
N THR A 964 -29.02 5.55 25.79
CA THR A 964 -29.39 4.16 26.06
C THR A 964 -28.57 3.20 25.21
N TRP A 965 -28.51 1.93 25.62
CA TRP A 965 -27.83 0.89 24.83
C TRP A 965 -28.43 0.70 23.44
N ASP A 966 -29.77 0.80 23.31
CA ASP A 966 -30.45 0.66 22.02
C ASP A 966 -30.12 1.81 21.06
N THR A 967 -30.11 3.06 21.56
CA THR A 967 -29.72 4.23 20.73
C THR A 967 -28.26 4.14 20.30
N TYR A 968 -27.38 3.63 21.17
CA TYR A 968 -26.00 3.30 20.82
C TYR A 968 -25.91 2.27 19.69
N LEU A 969 -26.59 1.13 19.83
CA LEU A 969 -26.56 0.06 18.82
C LEU A 969 -27.10 0.54 17.46
N GLN A 970 -28.16 1.35 17.46
CA GLN A 970 -28.71 1.92 16.22
C GLN A 970 -27.74 2.89 15.55
N ALA A 971 -27.10 3.76 16.32
CA ALA A 971 -26.11 4.70 15.80
C ALA A 971 -24.90 3.98 15.21
N ILE A 972 -24.40 2.94 15.90
CA ILE A 972 -23.33 2.10 15.36
C ILE A 972 -23.76 1.45 14.06
N TRP A 973 -24.93 0.80 14.01
CA TRP A 973 -25.42 0.12 12.82
C TRP A 973 -25.51 1.08 11.61
N ARG A 974 -26.03 2.29 11.81
CA ARG A 974 -26.10 3.33 10.76
C ARG A 974 -24.70 3.73 10.29
N SER A 975 -23.81 4.11 11.21
CA SER A 975 -22.45 4.54 10.86
C SER A 975 -21.62 3.44 10.20
N THR A 976 -21.70 2.19 10.66
CA THR A 976 -20.99 1.05 10.05
C THR A 976 -21.48 0.79 8.62
N ASN A 977 -22.80 0.91 8.37
CA ASN A 977 -23.36 0.73 7.03
C ASN A 977 -22.92 1.87 6.08
N ILE A 978 -22.93 3.13 6.55
CA ILE A 978 -22.50 4.29 5.75
C ILE A 978 -21.02 4.14 5.36
N LEU A 979 -20.14 3.80 6.31
CA LEU A 979 -18.71 3.62 6.04
C LEU A 979 -18.45 2.45 5.08
N ALA A 980 -19.15 1.33 5.26
CA ALA A 980 -19.04 0.18 4.35
C ALA A 980 -19.57 0.51 2.94
N ALA A 981 -20.73 1.17 2.85
CA ALA A 981 -21.32 1.58 1.57
C ALA A 981 -20.40 2.53 0.80
N HIS A 982 -19.81 3.53 1.48
CA HIS A 982 -18.81 4.41 0.88
C HIS A 982 -17.61 3.63 0.35
N ARG A 983 -16.97 2.79 1.18
CA ARG A 983 -15.77 2.05 0.77
C ARG A 983 -16.04 1.15 -0.44
N VAL A 984 -17.15 0.43 -0.45
CA VAL A 984 -17.53 -0.43 -1.58
C VAL A 984 -17.87 0.40 -2.81
N TYR A 985 -18.58 1.52 -2.67
CA TYR A 985 -18.88 2.43 -3.78
C TYR A 985 -17.60 2.92 -4.46
N CYS A 986 -16.60 3.39 -3.69
CA CYS A 986 -15.32 3.81 -4.25
C CYS A 986 -14.62 2.68 -5.02
N VAL A 987 -14.59 1.46 -4.46
CA VAL A 987 -13.99 0.30 -5.12
C VAL A 987 -14.70 -0.03 -6.43
N VAL A 988 -16.04 -0.04 -6.45
CA VAL A 988 -16.82 -0.40 -7.65
C VAL A 988 -16.55 0.57 -8.77
N VAL A 989 -16.67 1.88 -8.51
CA VAL A 989 -16.45 2.92 -9.52
C VAL A 989 -15.02 2.86 -10.03
N TYR A 990 -14.04 2.70 -9.13
CA TYR A 990 -12.65 2.63 -9.51
C TYR A 990 -12.29 1.37 -10.33
N CYS A 991 -12.84 0.20 -9.99
CA CYS A 991 -12.65 -1.02 -10.77
C CYS A 991 -13.20 -0.89 -12.20
N VAL A 992 -14.34 -0.21 -12.37
CA VAL A 992 -14.89 0.09 -13.71
C VAL A 992 -13.95 1.01 -14.49
N ILE A 993 -13.48 2.10 -13.87
CA ILE A 993 -12.54 3.05 -14.49
C ILE A 993 -11.24 2.34 -14.87
N ALA A 994 -10.64 1.56 -13.96
CA ALA A 994 -9.42 0.81 -14.23
C ALA A 994 -9.61 -0.19 -15.39
N THR A 995 -10.78 -0.81 -15.51
CA THR A 995 -11.10 -1.72 -16.63
C THR A 995 -11.23 -1.00 -17.97
N ILE A 996 -11.82 0.21 -17.97
CA ILE A 996 -11.92 1.06 -19.15
C ILE A 996 -10.51 1.49 -19.61
N PHE A 997 -9.65 1.87 -18.68
CA PHE A 997 -8.29 2.34 -18.94
C PHE A 997 -7.21 1.25 -18.84
N ARG A 998 -7.56 -0.03 -18.93
CA ARG A 998 -6.60 -1.14 -18.79
C ARG A 998 -5.51 -1.14 -19.87
N ASP A 999 -5.83 -0.63 -21.06
CA ASP A 999 -4.92 -0.53 -22.21
C ASP A 999 -4.27 0.88 -22.29
N HIS A 1000 -4.46 1.72 -21.26
CA HIS A 1000 -3.92 3.08 -21.21
C HIS A 1000 -2.43 3.06 -20.80
N LEU A 1001 -1.63 3.99 -21.35
CA LEU A 1001 -0.18 4.09 -21.08
C LEU A 1001 0.18 4.11 -19.58
N PHE A 1002 -0.66 4.78 -18.77
CA PHE A 1002 -0.48 4.92 -17.32
C PHE A 1002 -1.16 3.83 -16.47
N VAL A 1003 -1.60 2.72 -17.07
CA VAL A 1003 -2.25 1.62 -16.32
C VAL A 1003 -1.37 1.10 -15.18
N TRP A 1004 -0.07 0.98 -15.40
CA TRP A 1004 0.88 0.44 -14.42
C TRP A 1004 1.44 1.50 -13.46
N SER A 1005 1.58 2.75 -13.91
CA SER A 1005 2.17 3.82 -13.10
C SER A 1005 1.17 4.59 -12.23
N VAL A 1006 -0.10 4.68 -12.65
CA VAL A 1006 -1.13 5.48 -11.96
C VAL A 1006 -2.30 4.61 -11.52
N PHE A 1007 -2.90 3.83 -12.43
CA PHE A 1007 -4.13 3.10 -12.10
C PHE A 1007 -3.89 1.91 -11.15
N SER A 1008 -2.84 1.12 -11.43
CA SER A 1008 -2.51 -0.07 -10.64
C SER A 1008 -2.09 0.24 -9.20
N PRO A 1009 -1.23 1.25 -8.92
CA PRO A 1009 -0.92 1.66 -7.55
C PRO A 1009 -2.16 2.11 -6.78
N LYS A 1010 -3.01 2.95 -7.35
CA LYS A 1010 -4.26 3.40 -6.71
C LYS A 1010 -5.20 2.22 -6.41
N LEU A 1011 -5.29 1.23 -7.31
CA LEU A 1011 -6.06 0.02 -7.09
C LEU A 1011 -5.53 -0.78 -5.88
N LEU A 1012 -4.21 -0.89 -5.72
CA LEU A 1012 -3.59 -1.50 -4.53
C LEU A 1012 -3.87 -0.71 -3.26
N TYR A 1013 -3.78 0.63 -3.30
CA TYR A 1013 -4.16 1.48 -2.17
C TYR A 1013 -5.64 1.29 -1.78
N ASP A 1014 -6.54 1.14 -2.74
CA ASP A 1014 -7.95 0.86 -2.47
C ASP A 1014 -8.18 -0.54 -1.89
N PHE A 1015 -7.41 -1.54 -2.32
CA PHE A 1015 -7.41 -2.86 -1.73
C PHE A 1015 -6.97 -2.83 -0.27
N VAL A 1016 -5.82 -2.22 0.02
CA VAL A 1016 -5.29 -2.10 1.39
C VAL A 1016 -6.25 -1.27 2.26
N ALA A 1017 -6.76 -0.15 1.76
CA ALA A 1017 -7.76 0.66 2.46
C ALA A 1017 -9.04 -0.15 2.78
N THR A 1018 -9.44 -1.08 1.92
CA THR A 1018 -10.59 -1.98 2.16
C THR A 1018 -10.30 -2.98 3.29
N ILE A 1019 -9.09 -3.55 3.34
CA ILE A 1019 -8.65 -4.40 4.46
C ILE A 1019 -8.64 -3.61 5.77
N PHE A 1020 -8.08 -2.41 5.78
CA PHE A 1020 -8.04 -1.57 6.98
C PHE A 1020 -9.45 -1.13 7.42
N SER A 1021 -10.33 -0.81 6.48
CA SER A 1021 -11.74 -0.50 6.77
C SER A 1021 -12.46 -1.70 7.40
N LEU A 1022 -12.22 -2.91 6.87
CA LEU A 1022 -12.75 -4.15 7.43
C LEU A 1022 -12.25 -4.38 8.86
N GLN A 1023 -10.94 -4.25 9.09
CA GLN A 1023 -10.33 -4.39 10.41
C GLN A 1023 -10.87 -3.36 11.41
N ALA A 1024 -11.03 -2.10 11.00
CA ALA A 1024 -11.56 -1.04 11.84
C ALA A 1024 -13.00 -1.33 12.27
N LEU A 1025 -13.88 -1.69 11.32
CA LEU A 1025 -15.28 -2.03 11.64
C LEU A 1025 -15.40 -3.34 12.45
N ALA A 1026 -14.54 -4.32 12.19
CA ALA A 1026 -14.46 -5.54 12.99
C ALA A 1026 -14.03 -5.28 14.43
N THR A 1027 -13.13 -4.30 14.66
CA THR A 1027 -12.70 -3.89 16.01
C THR A 1027 -13.89 -3.34 16.81
N ILE A 1028 -14.78 -2.56 16.18
CA ILE A 1028 -16.01 -2.10 16.83
C ILE A 1028 -16.94 -3.26 17.17
N ALA A 1029 -17.03 -4.28 16.31
CA ALA A 1029 -17.78 -5.50 16.61
C ALA A 1029 -17.22 -6.27 17.81
N GLN A 1030 -15.89 -6.37 17.88
CA GLN A 1030 -15.19 -7.00 19.00
C GLN A 1030 -15.42 -6.25 20.31
N LEU A 1031 -15.43 -4.91 20.32
CA LEU A 1031 -15.75 -4.11 21.50
C LEU A 1031 -17.16 -4.39 22.03
N GLN A 1032 -18.15 -4.51 21.14
CA GLN A 1032 -19.52 -4.85 21.54
C GLN A 1032 -19.61 -6.27 22.10
N PHE A 1033 -18.93 -7.23 21.47
CA PHE A 1033 -18.86 -8.61 21.96
C PHE A 1033 -18.17 -8.67 23.33
N LEU A 1034 -17.09 -7.92 23.52
CA LEU A 1034 -16.38 -7.79 24.78
C LEU A 1034 -17.27 -7.20 25.87
N ALA A 1035 -18.10 -6.20 25.55
CA ALA A 1035 -19.04 -5.64 26.52
C ALA A 1035 -20.09 -6.67 26.98
N HIS A 1036 -20.60 -7.49 26.06
CA HIS A 1036 -21.54 -8.57 26.40
C HIS A 1036 -20.90 -9.65 27.27
N THR A 1037 -19.69 -10.10 26.91
CA THR A 1037 -18.96 -11.13 27.65
C THR A 1037 -18.51 -10.65 29.02
N THR A 1038 -18.02 -9.42 29.14
CA THR A 1038 -17.65 -8.80 30.43
C THR A 1038 -18.86 -8.72 31.36
N ASN A 1039 -20.01 -8.27 30.85
CA ASN A 1039 -21.25 -8.25 31.63
C ASN A 1039 -21.72 -9.67 32.03
N TYR A 1040 -21.57 -10.66 31.16
CA TYR A 1040 -21.86 -12.06 31.49
C TYR A 1040 -20.96 -12.59 32.62
N LEU A 1041 -19.64 -12.35 32.52
CA LEU A 1041 -18.68 -12.73 33.56
C LEU A 1041 -18.96 -12.01 34.89
N ALA A 1042 -19.23 -10.71 34.84
CA ALA A 1042 -19.56 -9.92 36.03
C ALA A 1042 -20.77 -10.52 36.80
N ARG A 1043 -21.79 -10.99 36.09
CA ARG A 1043 -22.94 -11.68 36.71
C ARG A 1043 -22.53 -12.98 37.41
N ILE A 1044 -21.64 -13.78 36.81
CA ILE A 1044 -21.16 -15.03 37.41
C ILE A 1044 -20.39 -14.76 38.70
N PHE A 1045 -19.46 -13.80 38.67
CA PHE A 1045 -18.61 -13.49 39.83
C PHE A 1045 -19.36 -12.82 40.97
N THR A 1046 -20.31 -11.92 40.65
CA THR A 1046 -21.16 -11.29 41.68
C THR A 1046 -22.12 -12.26 42.34
N TYR A 1047 -22.71 -13.21 41.58
CA TYR A 1047 -23.60 -14.23 42.12
C TYR A 1047 -22.86 -15.22 43.04
N LYS A 1048 -21.63 -15.62 42.69
CA LYS A 1048 -20.77 -16.46 43.54
C LYS A 1048 -20.27 -15.78 44.82
N SER A 1049 -20.27 -14.44 44.90
CA SER A 1049 -19.85 -13.71 46.10
C SER A 1049 -20.98 -13.50 47.13
N ARG A 1050 -22.24 -13.81 46.75
CA ARG A 1050 -23.43 -13.70 47.60
C ARG A 1050 -23.94 -15.05 48.13
N LEU A 1051 -23.44 -16.16 47.57
CA LEU A 1051 -23.53 -17.52 48.14
C LEU A 1051 -22.31 -17.75 49.04
#